data_AF-A0A372Z381-F1
#
_entry.id   AF-A0A372Z381-F1
#
_cell.length_a   1.000
_cell.length_b   1.000
_cell.length_c   1.000
_cell.angle_alpha   90.00
_cell.angle_beta   90.00
_cell.angle_gamma   90.00
#
_symmetry.space_group_name_H-M   'P 1'
#
loop_
_entity.id
_entity.type
_entity.pdbx_description
1 polymer ?
#
loop_
_entity_poly.entity_id
_entity_poly.type
_entity_poly.pdbx_seq_one_letter_code
_entity_poly.pdbx_strand_id
1 'polypeptide(L)'
;MNRMKRLLCLVCCFCWLSVIVYGSKKISTFYLAELKCENLIDPLGIDNVTPHFSWKLKGDGWKGGQTYYEIQVASDSILLVQDKADLWNTGKLKSNASVMVPYQGKALTSRSLCYWRVRVWDVKKQASSWSPVARFGVGILDQSQMKGEYIGASVEGGKICASILRKKVKLTQGETSFLHVNTLGYHEIYINGRKVGEDVLTPAVSHLSKRSLIVTYDITPYLREGENDLLIWLGQGWYKTTTFGAAYEGPLVKAELDVLRNGKWEVVTKTDGSWYGRESGYSDTGTWRALQFGGERVDGRILPQDLSTQALDKMKWTPVVKVNVPDHIASPQMCEINKIHQILQAVSVKKLGEGLWLVDMGKVQTGWFEMQIPILPAGHEVIMEYSDNLTKDGEFDKQGESDIYISGGKQGEYFRNKFNHHAFRYVRISNLPQKPETAAMKSLQIYGDYKQTATFECSDADLNAIHQMIQYTMKCLTFSGYMVDCPHLERAGYGGDGNSSTMSLQTMYDVAPTFENWVQTWGDSMREGGSLPHVGPNPGAGGGGPYWCGFFVQAPWRTYVNYNDPRLIEKYYSQMKEWFKYVDKYTVDGLLKRWPDTKYRDWYLGDWLAPMGVDAGNQASVDLVSNCFISECLSTMYKTAITLGKREEAEEFAMRREKLNKLIHQTFYREDEGIYSTGSQLDMCYPMLVGVVPDSLYNKVKENVVAMTEEKYKGHIAVGLVGVPILTEWAVRNKQVDFFYQMMKKRDYPGYLYMIDHGATATWEYWSGERSRVHNCYNGIGTWFYQAVGGIRLDEAKPGYRHFYVDPQIPNGVTWAKVTKESPYGTIAVNWKLKDDNQLNLQLTVPAGTTATVCIPNNAVSCKKNKKKVSVKEQTVDVEAGHYDFLFNLK
;
A
#
# COMPACT_ATOMS: atom_id res chain seq x y z
N MET A 1 -59.63 -52.99 24.15
CA MET A 1 -59.69 -51.78 25.01
C MET A 1 -59.61 -52.22 26.47
N ASN A 2 -58.82 -51.52 27.31
CA ASN A 2 -58.72 -51.65 28.78
C ASN A 2 -57.73 -52.61 29.49
N ARG A 3 -56.71 -53.19 28.83
CA ARG A 3 -55.51 -53.68 29.57
C ARG A 3 -54.14 -53.30 29.00
N MET A 4 -54.06 -52.70 27.82
CA MET A 4 -52.79 -52.25 27.21
C MET A 4 -52.41 -50.78 27.47
N LYS A 5 -53.21 -50.04 28.24
CA LYS A 5 -52.95 -48.61 28.54
C LYS A 5 -52.33 -48.33 29.92
N ARG A 6 -52.21 -49.34 30.80
CA ARG A 6 -51.62 -49.14 32.14
C ARG A 6 -50.17 -49.61 32.28
N LEU A 7 -49.63 -50.38 31.34
CA LEU A 7 -48.21 -50.78 31.36
C LEU A 7 -47.28 -49.79 30.63
N LEU A 8 -47.83 -48.91 29.77
CA LEU A 8 -47.03 -47.89 29.07
C LEU A 8 -46.74 -46.63 29.92
N CYS A 9 -47.48 -46.38 31.00
CA CYS A 9 -47.26 -45.19 31.84
C CYS A 9 -46.13 -45.35 32.86
N LEU A 10 -45.60 -46.55 33.11
CA LEU A 10 -44.52 -46.77 34.07
C LEU A 10 -43.12 -46.88 33.44
N VAL A 11 -43.01 -47.06 32.12
CA VAL A 11 -41.73 -47.00 31.39
C VAL A 11 -41.40 -45.56 30.96
N CYS A 12 -42.38 -44.67 30.86
CA CYS A 12 -42.14 -43.26 30.52
C CYS A 12 -41.61 -42.40 31.68
N CYS A 13 -41.63 -42.88 32.92
CA CYS A 13 -41.11 -42.11 34.08
C CYS A 13 -39.64 -42.38 34.42
N PHE A 14 -38.96 -43.34 33.78
CA PHE A 14 -37.53 -43.60 34.02
C PHE A 14 -36.59 -43.28 32.84
N CYS A 15 -37.11 -42.74 31.73
CA CYS A 15 -36.30 -42.18 30.64
C CYS A 15 -36.20 -40.64 30.66
N TRP A 16 -36.71 -39.97 31.69
CA TRP A 16 -36.71 -38.52 31.84
C TRP A 16 -35.81 -38.01 32.99
N LEU A 17 -34.72 -38.72 33.29
CA LEU A 17 -33.75 -38.31 34.32
C LEU A 17 -32.27 -38.48 33.91
N SER A 18 -31.97 -38.69 32.62
CA SER A 18 -30.60 -38.74 32.09
C SER A 18 -30.29 -37.63 31.06
N VAL A 19 -31.16 -36.63 30.93
CA VAL A 19 -30.89 -35.43 30.12
C VAL A 19 -31.06 -34.21 31.01
N ILE A 20 -30.01 -33.85 31.76
CA ILE A 20 -29.57 -32.49 32.16
C ILE A 20 -28.17 -32.67 32.80
N VAL A 21 -27.17 -32.98 31.97
CA VAL A 21 -25.79 -32.46 32.13
C VAL A 21 -25.23 -32.21 30.72
N TYR A 22 -26.01 -31.55 29.87
CA TYR A 22 -25.38 -30.69 28.87
C TYR A 22 -25.08 -29.40 29.61
N GLY A 23 -23.85 -29.30 30.13
CA GLY A 23 -23.35 -28.04 30.65
C GLY A 23 -23.66 -26.96 29.63
N SER A 24 -24.35 -25.91 30.05
CA SER A 24 -24.53 -24.71 29.27
C SER A 24 -23.16 -24.29 28.75
N LYS A 25 -22.85 -24.55 27.47
CA LYS A 25 -21.69 -23.96 26.82
C LYS A 25 -21.95 -22.46 26.93
N LYS A 26 -21.29 -21.80 27.89
CA LYS A 26 -21.31 -20.35 27.99
C LYS A 26 -20.89 -19.85 26.62
N ILE A 27 -21.84 -19.35 25.84
CA ILE A 27 -21.55 -18.67 24.58
C ILE A 27 -20.61 -17.55 24.97
N SER A 28 -19.37 -17.62 24.46
CA SER A 28 -18.44 -16.53 24.71
C SER A 28 -19.01 -15.29 24.05
N THR A 29 -19.09 -14.20 24.81
CA THR A 29 -19.64 -12.91 24.34
C THR A 29 -18.67 -12.19 23.40
N PHE A 30 -17.53 -12.81 23.08
CA PHE A 30 -16.52 -12.30 22.17
C PHE A 30 -15.80 -13.44 21.43
N TYR A 31 -15.25 -13.13 20.26
CA TYR A 31 -14.51 -14.05 19.39
C TYR A 31 -13.31 -13.34 18.76
N LEU A 32 -12.41 -14.14 18.20
CA LEU A 32 -11.20 -13.66 17.52
C LEU A 32 -11.39 -13.70 16.01
N ALA A 33 -10.92 -12.66 15.34
CA ALA A 33 -11.04 -12.50 13.89
C ALA A 33 -9.80 -11.83 13.31
N GLU A 34 -9.72 -11.82 11.97
CA GLU A 34 -8.65 -11.15 11.21
C GLU A 34 -7.25 -11.60 11.66
N LEU A 35 -7.09 -12.92 11.76
CA LEU A 35 -5.79 -13.55 12.02
C LEU A 35 -4.83 -13.21 10.90
N LYS A 36 -3.63 -12.75 11.25
CA LYS A 36 -2.58 -12.40 10.30
C LYS A 36 -1.24 -12.97 10.77
N CYS A 37 -0.42 -13.36 9.80
CA CYS A 37 1.00 -13.66 9.96
C CYS A 37 1.79 -12.66 9.13
N GLU A 38 2.73 -11.93 9.73
CA GLU A 38 3.52 -10.88 9.05
C GLU A 38 2.63 -9.84 8.32
N ASN A 39 1.51 -9.48 8.95
CA ASN A 39 0.43 -8.61 8.44
C ASN A 39 -0.33 -9.10 7.19
N LEU A 40 -0.01 -10.29 6.69
CA LEU A 40 -0.70 -10.97 5.58
C LEU A 40 -1.70 -12.01 6.09
N ILE A 41 -2.71 -12.31 5.26
CA ILE A 41 -3.71 -13.35 5.54
C ILE A 41 -3.26 -14.65 4.87
N ASP A 42 -3.12 -15.70 5.68
CA ASP A 42 -2.72 -17.04 5.24
C ASP A 42 -1.54 -17.09 4.24
N PRO A 43 -0.42 -16.36 4.47
CA PRO A 43 0.66 -16.25 3.49
C PRO A 43 1.35 -17.59 3.27
N LEU A 44 1.63 -17.97 2.02
CA LEU A 44 2.26 -19.26 1.68
C LEU A 44 3.79 -19.22 1.64
N GLY A 45 4.39 -18.04 1.65
CA GLY A 45 5.83 -17.87 1.63
C GLY A 45 6.26 -16.56 2.26
N ILE A 46 6.47 -16.56 3.58
CA ILE A 46 7.10 -15.44 4.30
C ILE A 46 8.63 -15.57 4.27
N ASP A 47 9.34 -14.46 4.45
CA ASP A 47 10.80 -14.39 4.42
C ASP A 47 11.48 -14.56 5.81
N ASN A 48 10.73 -15.00 6.82
CA ASN A 48 11.16 -15.03 8.21
C ASN A 48 10.88 -16.39 8.90
N VAL A 49 11.81 -16.87 9.73
CA VAL A 49 11.69 -18.12 10.51
C VAL A 49 11.14 -17.91 11.93
N THR A 50 11.03 -16.65 12.37
CA THR A 50 10.38 -16.26 13.63
C THR A 50 9.19 -15.34 13.32
N PRO A 51 8.11 -15.88 12.73
CA PRO A 51 6.98 -15.08 12.26
C PRO A 51 6.27 -14.31 13.36
N HIS A 52 5.57 -13.24 12.99
CA HIS A 52 4.73 -12.47 13.91
C HIS A 52 3.24 -12.69 13.68
N PHE A 53 2.50 -12.91 14.75
CA PHE A 53 1.05 -13.13 14.73
C PHE A 53 0.27 -11.93 15.25
N SER A 54 -0.83 -11.61 14.56
CA SER A 54 -1.78 -10.57 14.98
C SER A 54 -3.21 -11.10 14.95
N TRP A 55 -4.05 -10.65 15.88
CA TRP A 55 -5.47 -10.99 15.97
C TRP A 55 -6.28 -9.85 16.58
N LYS A 56 -7.56 -9.75 16.19
CA LYS A 56 -8.50 -8.77 16.75
C LYS A 56 -9.57 -9.43 17.61
N LEU A 57 -10.02 -8.72 18.64
CA LEU A 57 -11.13 -9.13 19.50
C LEU A 57 -12.42 -8.45 19.01
N LYS A 58 -13.50 -9.22 18.79
CA LYS A 58 -14.84 -8.73 18.38
C LYS A 58 -15.93 -9.28 19.31
N GLY A 59 -17.09 -8.60 19.41
CA GLY A 59 -18.24 -8.99 20.26
C GLY A 59 -18.60 -7.94 21.31
N ASP A 60 -19.28 -8.29 22.41
CA ASP A 60 -19.72 -7.34 23.47
C ASP A 60 -18.98 -7.56 24.82
N GLY A 61 -18.12 -8.58 24.91
CA GLY A 61 -17.41 -8.98 26.13
C GLY A 61 -16.05 -8.31 26.42
N TRP A 62 -15.55 -7.45 25.52
CA TRP A 62 -14.13 -7.05 25.50
C TRP A 62 -13.77 -5.75 26.23
N LYS A 63 -14.66 -5.14 27.02
CA LYS A 63 -14.47 -3.77 27.57
C LYS A 63 -13.15 -3.52 28.34
N GLY A 64 -12.42 -4.56 28.76
CA GLY A 64 -11.08 -4.43 29.37
C GLY A 64 -9.93 -5.04 28.56
N GLY A 65 -10.17 -5.44 27.30
CA GLY A 65 -9.21 -6.16 26.46
C GLY A 65 -8.91 -7.58 26.95
N GLN A 66 -7.87 -8.18 26.37
CA GLN A 66 -7.31 -9.46 26.81
C GLN A 66 -6.28 -9.27 27.93
N THR A 67 -6.22 -10.25 28.84
CA THR A 67 -5.22 -10.32 29.93
C THR A 67 -4.30 -11.54 29.82
N TYR A 68 -4.75 -12.55 29.09
CA TYR A 68 -3.96 -13.73 28.73
C TYR A 68 -4.25 -14.12 27.29
N TYR A 69 -3.29 -14.77 26.65
CA TYR A 69 -3.50 -15.50 25.40
C TYR A 69 -2.88 -16.89 25.47
N GLU A 70 -3.30 -17.76 24.57
CA GLU A 70 -2.66 -19.02 24.26
C GLU A 70 -2.61 -19.20 22.75
N ILE A 71 -1.42 -19.40 22.21
CA ILE A 71 -1.19 -19.72 20.80
C ILE A 71 -0.78 -21.18 20.71
N GLN A 72 -1.36 -21.88 19.74
CA GLN A 72 -0.96 -23.22 19.36
C GLN A 72 -0.59 -23.23 17.88
N VAL A 73 0.57 -23.82 17.57
CA VAL A 73 1.08 -23.99 16.21
C VAL A 73 1.42 -25.46 15.99
N ALA A 74 0.98 -25.99 14.85
CA ALA A 74 1.23 -27.36 14.45
C ALA A 74 1.67 -27.47 12.99
N SER A 75 2.30 -28.59 12.64
CA SER A 75 2.67 -28.95 11.27
C SER A 75 1.47 -29.39 10.42
N ASP A 76 0.35 -29.75 11.04
CA ASP A 76 -0.90 -30.14 10.38
C ASP A 76 -2.11 -29.55 11.13
N SER A 77 -3.07 -29.03 10.37
CA SER A 77 -4.35 -28.53 10.89
C SER A 77 -5.11 -29.57 11.73
N ILE A 78 -5.04 -30.86 11.38
CA ILE A 78 -5.73 -31.94 12.09
C ILE A 78 -5.17 -32.11 13.50
N LEU A 79 -3.87 -31.89 13.70
CA LEU A 79 -3.26 -31.96 15.03
C LEU A 79 -3.87 -30.93 15.97
N LEU A 80 -4.11 -29.70 15.50
CA LEU A 80 -4.76 -28.66 16.31
C LEU A 80 -6.19 -29.04 16.67
N VAL A 81 -6.95 -29.66 15.76
CA VAL A 81 -8.30 -30.15 16.06
C VAL A 81 -8.27 -31.23 17.15
N GLN A 82 -7.18 -32.01 17.24
CA GLN A 82 -6.93 -32.99 18.29
C GLN A 82 -6.24 -32.41 19.54
N ASP A 83 -6.19 -31.09 19.69
CA ASP A 83 -5.51 -30.37 20.77
C ASP A 83 -4.01 -30.70 20.90
N LYS A 84 -3.35 -31.05 19.79
CA LYS A 84 -1.90 -31.28 19.68
C LYS A 84 -1.24 -30.14 18.92
N ALA A 85 -0.18 -29.58 19.50
CA ALA A 85 0.59 -28.49 18.92
C ALA A 85 2.08 -28.83 18.96
N ASP A 86 2.55 -29.52 17.93
CA ASP A 86 3.89 -30.12 17.86
C ASP A 86 5.00 -29.11 17.58
N LEU A 87 4.67 -27.91 17.08
CA LEU A 87 5.64 -26.85 16.80
C LEU A 87 5.73 -25.83 17.94
N TRP A 88 4.59 -25.38 18.47
CA TRP A 88 4.55 -24.41 19.56
C TRP A 88 3.25 -24.47 20.34
N ASN A 89 3.35 -24.41 21.67
CA ASN A 89 2.23 -24.12 22.54
C ASN A 89 2.72 -23.16 23.63
N THR A 90 2.17 -21.96 23.69
CA THR A 90 2.56 -20.98 24.72
C THR A 90 2.06 -21.35 26.11
N GLY A 91 1.07 -22.24 26.19
CA GLY A 91 0.17 -22.33 27.32
C GLY A 91 -0.57 -21.00 27.55
N LYS A 92 -1.25 -20.90 28.69
CA LYS A 92 -1.90 -19.65 29.10
C LYS A 92 -0.84 -18.63 29.55
N LEU A 93 -0.48 -17.71 28.66
CA LEU A 93 0.52 -16.67 28.91
C LEU A 93 -0.14 -15.38 29.38
N LYS A 94 0.37 -14.77 30.46
CA LYS A 94 -0.10 -13.47 30.96
C LYS A 94 0.47 -12.34 30.09
N SER A 95 -0.33 -11.84 29.17
CA SER A 95 0.01 -10.72 28.31
C SER A 95 -1.25 -10.14 27.67
N ASN A 96 -1.20 -8.84 27.37
CA ASN A 96 -2.25 -8.14 26.63
C ASN A 96 -1.86 -7.84 25.17
N ALA A 97 -0.75 -8.41 24.67
CA ALA A 97 -0.28 -8.24 23.29
C ALA A 97 -1.09 -9.08 22.29
N SER A 98 -1.62 -8.44 21.23
CA SER A 98 -2.39 -9.09 20.16
C SER A 98 -1.94 -8.68 18.75
N VAL A 99 -0.90 -7.86 18.66
CA VAL A 99 -0.38 -7.29 17.42
C VAL A 99 1.11 -7.58 17.40
N MET A 100 1.58 -8.17 16.31
CA MET A 100 2.98 -8.51 16.06
C MET A 100 3.61 -9.35 17.19
N VAL A 101 2.89 -10.36 17.66
CA VAL A 101 3.39 -11.30 18.69
C VAL A 101 4.35 -12.30 18.04
N PRO A 102 5.65 -12.31 18.39
CA PRO A 102 6.63 -13.17 17.73
C PRO A 102 6.44 -14.64 18.11
N TYR A 103 6.70 -15.50 17.13
CA TYR A 103 6.78 -16.94 17.31
C TYR A 103 8.01 -17.32 18.13
N GLN A 104 7.82 -18.16 19.15
CA GLN A 104 8.88 -18.62 20.07
C GLN A 104 8.88 -20.15 20.21
N GLY A 105 8.41 -20.86 19.19
CA GLY A 105 8.37 -22.32 19.16
C GLY A 105 9.65 -22.96 18.62
N LYS A 106 9.51 -24.21 18.16
CA LYS A 106 10.60 -24.92 17.47
C LYS A 106 11.07 -24.15 16.24
N ALA A 107 12.38 -24.19 15.96
CA ALA A 107 12.94 -23.51 14.80
C ALA A 107 12.23 -23.91 13.49
N LEU A 108 11.82 -22.90 12.74
CA LEU A 108 11.25 -23.07 11.40
C LEU A 108 12.36 -22.96 10.36
N THR A 109 12.14 -23.57 9.20
CA THR A 109 13.04 -23.55 8.05
C THR A 109 12.26 -23.28 6.77
N SER A 110 12.97 -23.04 5.66
CA SER A 110 12.33 -22.94 4.34
C SER A 110 11.36 -24.10 4.10
N ARG A 111 10.18 -23.81 3.53
CA ARG A 111 9.08 -24.75 3.29
C ARG A 111 8.37 -25.27 4.54
N SER A 112 8.57 -24.64 5.69
CA SER A 112 7.71 -24.94 6.85
C SER A 112 6.28 -24.51 6.54
N LEU A 113 5.36 -25.46 6.38
CA LEU A 113 3.93 -25.20 6.34
C LEU A 113 3.38 -25.41 7.75
N CYS A 114 2.79 -24.35 8.30
CA CYS A 114 2.34 -24.31 9.68
C CYS A 114 0.89 -23.89 9.75
N TYR A 115 0.19 -24.44 10.73
CA TYR A 115 -1.17 -24.08 11.08
C TYR A 115 -1.17 -23.55 12.50
N TRP A 116 -1.98 -22.53 12.76
CA TRP A 116 -2.05 -21.93 14.08
C TRP A 116 -3.45 -21.51 14.45
N ARG A 117 -3.69 -21.46 15.76
CA ARG A 117 -4.91 -20.90 16.35
C ARG A 117 -4.55 -20.21 17.65
N VAL A 118 -5.40 -19.27 18.03
CA VAL A 118 -5.24 -18.50 19.26
C VAL A 118 -6.54 -18.49 20.05
N ARG A 119 -6.43 -18.46 21.38
CA ARG A 119 -7.54 -18.10 22.27
C ARG A 119 -7.04 -17.11 23.31
N VAL A 120 -7.95 -16.31 23.85
CA VAL A 120 -7.64 -15.26 24.82
C VAL A 120 -8.59 -15.29 26.00
N TRP A 121 -8.18 -14.67 27.10
CA TRP A 121 -9.03 -14.45 28.29
C TRP A 121 -9.20 -12.96 28.53
N ASP A 122 -10.43 -12.56 28.85
CA ASP A 122 -10.76 -11.19 29.23
C ASP A 122 -10.32 -10.86 30.68
N VAL A 123 -10.59 -9.64 31.13
CA VAL A 123 -10.35 -9.19 32.51
C VAL A 123 -11.15 -9.95 33.57
N LYS A 124 -12.26 -10.60 33.20
CA LYS A 124 -13.07 -11.47 34.07
C LYS A 124 -12.58 -12.92 34.08
N LYS A 125 -11.44 -13.19 33.43
CA LYS A 125 -10.86 -14.52 33.24
C LYS A 125 -11.78 -15.48 32.46
N GLN A 126 -12.72 -14.96 31.67
CA GLN A 126 -13.53 -15.75 30.75
C GLN A 126 -12.72 -16.02 29.46
N ALA A 127 -12.62 -17.30 29.08
CA ALA A 127 -11.97 -17.69 27.84
C ALA A 127 -12.87 -17.43 26.62
N SER A 128 -12.26 -17.02 25.51
CA SER A 128 -12.86 -17.16 24.19
C SER A 128 -12.86 -18.62 23.74
N SER A 129 -13.67 -18.91 22.73
CA SER A 129 -13.42 -20.08 21.88
C SER A 129 -12.07 -19.90 21.16
N TRP A 130 -11.46 -21.02 20.76
CA TRP A 130 -10.36 -20.96 19.80
C TRP A 130 -10.80 -20.18 18.55
N SER A 131 -9.89 -19.41 18.00
CA SER A 131 -10.04 -18.83 16.67
C SER A 131 -10.22 -19.94 15.63
N PRO A 132 -10.71 -19.61 14.42
CA PRO A 132 -10.48 -20.46 13.25
C PRO A 132 -8.99 -20.80 13.13
N VAL A 133 -8.67 -21.99 12.58
CA VAL A 133 -7.29 -22.35 12.26
C VAL A 133 -6.87 -21.53 11.05
N ALA A 134 -5.83 -20.72 11.21
CA ALA A 134 -5.14 -20.03 10.12
C ALA A 134 -3.88 -20.79 9.73
N ARG A 135 -3.30 -20.47 8.58
CA ARG A 135 -2.07 -21.09 8.09
C ARG A 135 -1.01 -20.07 7.74
N PHE A 136 0.24 -20.50 7.68
CA PHE A 136 1.31 -19.75 7.02
C PHE A 136 2.39 -20.70 6.53
N GLY A 137 3.11 -20.30 5.49
CA GLY A 137 4.27 -21.00 4.97
C GLY A 137 5.52 -20.13 5.05
N VAL A 138 6.65 -20.70 5.48
CA VAL A 138 7.97 -20.08 5.29
C VAL A 138 8.42 -20.37 3.87
N GLY A 139 8.72 -19.32 3.11
CA GLY A 139 9.15 -19.44 1.72
C GLY A 139 10.55 -20.02 1.59
N ILE A 140 11.12 -19.93 0.39
CA ILE A 140 12.52 -20.32 0.17
C ILE A 140 13.40 -19.12 0.53
N LEU A 141 14.15 -19.22 1.63
CA LEU A 141 14.93 -18.10 2.18
C LEU A 141 16.33 -17.97 1.57
N ASP A 142 16.85 -19.07 1.03
CA ASP A 142 18.15 -19.14 0.37
C ASP A 142 17.97 -19.68 -1.04
N GLN A 143 18.41 -18.89 -2.03
CA GLN A 143 18.35 -19.23 -3.45
C GLN A 143 19.00 -20.59 -3.78
N SER A 144 20.02 -21.01 -3.03
CA SER A 144 20.69 -22.31 -3.20
C SER A 144 19.76 -23.50 -2.94
N GLN A 145 18.70 -23.28 -2.15
CA GLN A 145 17.69 -24.28 -1.82
C GLN A 145 16.62 -24.41 -2.89
N MET A 146 16.44 -23.41 -3.75
CA MET A 146 15.53 -23.48 -4.90
C MET A 146 16.20 -24.29 -6.02
N LYS A 147 15.57 -25.37 -6.46
CA LYS A 147 16.04 -26.21 -7.57
C LYS A 147 15.63 -25.63 -8.93
N GLY A 148 16.22 -26.19 -9.97
CA GLY A 148 15.97 -25.81 -11.35
C GLY A 148 16.94 -24.77 -11.86
N GLU A 149 16.76 -24.41 -13.12
CA GLU A 149 17.56 -23.46 -13.88
C GLU A 149 16.64 -22.35 -14.37
N TYR A 150 17.18 -21.15 -14.59
CA TYR A 150 16.43 -20.11 -15.28
C TYR A 150 16.24 -20.51 -16.75
N ILE A 151 14.99 -20.54 -17.19
CA ILE A 151 14.60 -20.89 -18.55
C ILE A 151 13.78 -19.79 -19.21
N GLY A 152 13.87 -19.70 -20.54
CA GLY A 152 13.08 -18.80 -21.39
C GLY A 152 12.77 -19.43 -22.75
N ALA A 153 11.91 -18.79 -23.54
CA ALA A 153 11.56 -19.27 -24.87
C ALA A 153 12.39 -18.55 -25.95
N SER A 154 13.24 -19.28 -26.68
CA SER A 154 13.71 -18.96 -28.04
C SER A 154 14.72 -20.01 -28.51
N VAL A 155 14.57 -20.55 -29.73
CA VAL A 155 15.58 -21.46 -30.34
C VAL A 155 16.76 -20.68 -30.95
N GLU A 156 16.59 -19.37 -31.18
CA GLU A 156 17.55 -18.51 -31.92
C GLU A 156 18.12 -17.34 -31.07
N GLY A 157 17.78 -17.25 -29.77
CA GLY A 157 18.17 -16.15 -28.88
C GLY A 157 17.07 -15.10 -28.63
N GLY A 158 17.16 -14.40 -27.49
CA GLY A 158 16.08 -13.60 -26.86
C GLY A 158 15.42 -12.52 -27.74
N LYS A 159 14.20 -12.79 -28.19
CA LYS A 159 13.28 -11.81 -28.79
C LYS A 159 11.81 -12.02 -28.43
N ILE A 160 11.46 -13.10 -27.71
CA ILE A 160 10.08 -13.41 -27.37
C ILE A 160 9.73 -12.67 -26.06
N CYS A 161 9.12 -11.48 -26.20
CA CYS A 161 8.78 -10.62 -25.06
C CYS A 161 7.68 -11.20 -24.16
N ALA A 162 6.82 -12.09 -24.69
CA ALA A 162 5.90 -12.88 -23.87
C ALA A 162 5.71 -14.30 -24.40
N SER A 163 5.97 -15.28 -23.55
CA SER A 163 5.99 -16.70 -23.91
C SER A 163 5.08 -17.53 -23.02
N ILE A 164 4.70 -18.71 -23.49
CA ILE A 164 4.06 -19.73 -22.67
C ILE A 164 5.02 -20.89 -22.58
N LEU A 165 5.40 -21.28 -21.36
CA LEU A 165 6.18 -22.47 -21.07
C LEU A 165 5.26 -23.58 -20.58
N ARG A 166 5.47 -24.82 -21.04
CA ARG A 166 4.64 -25.98 -20.74
C ARG A 166 5.47 -27.15 -20.25
N LYS A 167 4.93 -27.83 -19.25
CA LYS A 167 5.40 -29.13 -18.75
C LYS A 167 4.22 -30.05 -18.44
N LYS A 168 4.31 -31.30 -18.88
CA LYS A 168 3.43 -32.37 -18.41
C LYS A 168 4.07 -33.07 -17.22
N VAL A 169 3.30 -33.27 -16.16
CA VAL A 169 3.73 -33.94 -14.93
C VAL A 169 2.69 -34.96 -14.48
N LYS A 170 3.12 -36.06 -13.88
CA LYS A 170 2.20 -37.03 -13.25
C LYS A 170 2.12 -36.76 -11.76
N LEU A 171 0.91 -36.58 -11.26
CA LEU A 171 0.62 -36.24 -9.86
C LEU A 171 -0.58 -37.05 -9.36
N THR A 172 -0.64 -37.24 -8.05
CA THR A 172 -1.79 -37.85 -7.38
C THR A 172 -2.73 -36.74 -6.90
N GLN A 173 -4.03 -36.93 -7.06
CA GLN A 173 -5.01 -35.96 -6.61
C GLN A 173 -5.05 -35.90 -5.07
N GLY A 174 -5.16 -34.69 -4.53
CA GLY A 174 -5.30 -34.45 -3.08
C GLY A 174 -3.99 -34.33 -2.31
N GLU A 175 -2.84 -34.54 -2.95
CA GLU A 175 -1.54 -34.24 -2.33
C GLU A 175 -1.32 -32.72 -2.25
N THR A 176 -0.93 -32.22 -1.07
CA THR A 176 -0.56 -30.80 -0.89
C THR A 176 0.64 -30.50 -1.79
N SER A 177 0.45 -29.58 -2.73
CA SER A 177 1.34 -29.35 -3.87
C SER A 177 1.53 -27.86 -4.06
N PHE A 178 2.76 -27.37 -3.86
CA PHE A 178 3.11 -25.97 -3.98
C PHE A 178 4.04 -25.73 -5.17
N LEU A 179 3.73 -24.71 -5.96
CA LEU A 179 4.61 -24.23 -7.02
C LEU A 179 5.32 -22.97 -6.55
N HIS A 180 6.64 -23.03 -6.44
CA HIS A 180 7.49 -21.88 -6.12
C HIS A 180 8.04 -21.28 -7.41
N VAL A 181 7.74 -20.00 -7.67
CA VAL A 181 8.03 -19.33 -8.94
C VAL A 181 8.86 -18.10 -8.70
N ASN A 182 10.04 -18.04 -9.31
CA ASN A 182 10.94 -16.90 -9.29
C ASN A 182 11.13 -16.39 -10.71
N THR A 183 10.52 -15.24 -11.00
CA THR A 183 10.44 -14.69 -12.35
C THR A 183 11.26 -13.41 -12.47
N LEU A 184 11.95 -13.28 -13.60
CA LEU A 184 12.54 -12.05 -14.08
C LEU A 184 11.63 -11.52 -15.20
N GLY A 185 10.80 -10.54 -14.85
CA GLY A 185 9.64 -10.10 -15.63
C GLY A 185 8.35 -10.38 -14.86
N TYR A 186 7.28 -10.70 -15.57
CA TYR A 186 5.98 -11.07 -15.01
C TYR A 186 5.58 -12.50 -15.39
N HIS A 187 4.68 -13.11 -14.62
CA HIS A 187 4.09 -14.41 -14.90
C HIS A 187 2.61 -14.50 -14.53
N GLU A 188 1.93 -15.45 -15.17
CA GLU A 188 0.68 -16.06 -14.71
C GLU A 188 0.83 -17.59 -14.75
N ILE A 189 0.21 -18.29 -13.79
CA ILE A 189 0.26 -19.76 -13.69
C ILE A 189 -1.08 -20.36 -14.13
N TYR A 190 -1.03 -21.42 -14.95
CA TYR A 190 -2.21 -22.20 -15.30
C TYR A 190 -1.95 -23.69 -15.11
N ILE A 191 -2.91 -24.37 -14.50
CA ILE A 191 -2.91 -25.82 -14.31
C ILE A 191 -4.15 -26.40 -15.00
N ASN A 192 -3.94 -27.35 -15.91
CA ASN A 192 -5.03 -27.99 -16.67
C ASN A 192 -5.99 -26.97 -17.34
N GLY A 193 -5.42 -25.88 -17.86
CA GLY A 193 -6.17 -24.80 -18.52
C GLY A 193 -6.85 -23.78 -17.59
N ARG A 194 -6.73 -23.94 -16.26
CA ARG A 194 -7.31 -23.00 -15.27
C ARG A 194 -6.22 -22.11 -14.70
N LYS A 195 -6.44 -20.79 -14.68
CA LYS A 195 -5.54 -19.84 -14.01
C LYS A 195 -5.50 -20.15 -12.51
N VAL A 196 -4.31 -20.17 -11.92
CA VAL A 196 -4.11 -20.30 -10.48
C VAL A 196 -4.16 -18.91 -9.88
N GLY A 197 -5.11 -18.67 -8.97
CA GLY A 197 -5.27 -17.37 -8.33
C GLY A 197 -5.91 -16.31 -9.24
N GLU A 198 -5.96 -15.09 -8.72
CA GLU A 198 -6.54 -13.91 -9.38
C GLU A 198 -5.51 -12.80 -9.60
N ASP A 199 -4.25 -13.09 -9.28
CA ASP A 199 -3.16 -12.12 -9.35
C ASP A 199 -2.86 -11.70 -10.80
N VAL A 200 -2.42 -10.45 -10.95
CA VAL A 200 -2.08 -9.83 -12.23
C VAL A 200 -0.78 -9.05 -12.07
N LEU A 201 0.02 -8.88 -13.13
CA LEU A 201 1.30 -8.15 -13.01
C LEU A 201 2.19 -8.69 -11.85
N THR A 202 2.30 -10.01 -11.74
CA THR A 202 3.03 -10.73 -10.68
C THR A 202 4.40 -11.18 -11.18
N PRO A 203 5.49 -11.13 -10.40
CA PRO A 203 5.60 -10.63 -9.03
C PRO A 203 5.54 -9.10 -8.92
N ALA A 204 5.49 -8.61 -7.68
CA ALA A 204 5.77 -7.21 -7.35
C ALA A 204 7.14 -6.77 -7.89
N VAL A 205 7.34 -5.45 -8.05
CA VAL A 205 8.59 -4.94 -8.61
C VAL A 205 9.67 -4.89 -7.52
N SER A 206 10.84 -5.40 -7.84
CA SER A 206 12.07 -5.30 -7.05
C SER A 206 13.18 -4.63 -7.86
N HIS A 207 14.32 -4.33 -7.21
CA HIS A 207 15.52 -3.89 -7.93
C HIS A 207 16.16 -5.12 -8.61
N LEU A 208 15.72 -5.47 -9.83
CA LEU A 208 15.99 -6.78 -10.46
C LEU A 208 17.49 -7.11 -10.68
N SER A 209 18.39 -6.14 -10.68
CA SER A 209 19.85 -6.38 -10.72
C SER A 209 20.44 -6.81 -9.37
N LYS A 210 19.66 -6.72 -8.28
CA LYS A 210 20.04 -7.02 -6.91
C LYS A 210 19.18 -8.09 -6.28
N ARG A 211 17.88 -8.09 -6.59
CA ARG A 211 16.92 -9.02 -6.01
C ARG A 211 15.79 -9.37 -6.97
N SER A 212 15.40 -10.64 -6.99
CA SER A 212 14.17 -11.15 -7.59
C SER A 212 13.26 -11.74 -6.52
N LEU A 213 11.96 -11.79 -6.79
CA LEU A 213 10.96 -12.26 -5.82
C LEU A 213 10.46 -13.66 -6.14
N ILE A 214 10.23 -14.45 -5.10
CA ILE A 214 9.66 -15.79 -5.15
C ILE A 214 8.20 -15.73 -4.70
N VAL A 215 7.28 -16.18 -5.55
CA VAL A 215 5.86 -16.33 -5.24
C VAL A 215 5.54 -17.81 -5.10
N THR A 216 4.84 -18.18 -4.03
CA THR A 216 4.44 -19.56 -3.76
C THR A 216 2.93 -19.72 -3.98
N TYR A 217 2.56 -20.68 -4.83
CA TYR A 217 1.18 -20.99 -5.16
C TYR A 217 0.76 -22.34 -4.59
N ASP A 218 -0.40 -22.37 -3.94
CA ASP A 218 -1.10 -23.62 -3.62
C ASP A 218 -1.84 -24.12 -4.87
N ILE A 219 -1.27 -25.12 -5.55
CA ILE A 219 -1.83 -25.66 -6.79
C ILE A 219 -2.69 -26.90 -6.57
N THR A 220 -2.77 -27.43 -5.34
CA THR A 220 -3.54 -28.62 -4.99
C THR A 220 -4.97 -28.65 -5.55
N PRO A 221 -5.78 -27.56 -5.46
CA PRO A 221 -7.16 -27.62 -5.93
C PRO A 221 -7.31 -27.64 -7.46
N TYR A 222 -6.22 -27.49 -8.21
CA TYR A 222 -6.22 -27.49 -9.68
C TYR A 222 -5.76 -28.82 -10.30
N LEU A 223 -5.26 -29.73 -9.47
CA LEU A 223 -4.72 -31.02 -9.90
C LEU A 223 -5.82 -32.05 -10.14
N ARG A 224 -5.54 -32.96 -11.09
CA ARG A 224 -6.29 -34.20 -11.32
C ARG A 224 -5.37 -35.40 -11.16
N GLU A 225 -5.95 -36.57 -10.97
CA GLU A 225 -5.19 -37.82 -10.93
C GLU A 225 -4.47 -38.06 -12.27
N GLY A 226 -3.20 -38.47 -12.21
CA GLY A 226 -2.39 -38.78 -13.39
C GLY A 226 -1.74 -37.55 -14.03
N GLU A 227 -1.85 -37.43 -15.36
CA GLU A 227 -1.15 -36.39 -16.13
C GLU A 227 -1.82 -35.00 -16.01
N ASN A 228 -1.02 -34.01 -15.62
CA ASN A 228 -1.39 -32.62 -15.46
C ASN A 228 -0.55 -31.72 -16.36
N ASP A 229 -1.17 -30.69 -16.93
CA ASP A 229 -0.48 -29.62 -17.66
C ASP A 229 -0.15 -28.46 -16.72
N LEU A 230 1.14 -28.18 -16.57
CA LEU A 230 1.65 -26.95 -15.97
C LEU A 230 2.00 -25.95 -17.08
N LEU A 231 1.41 -24.76 -17.03
CA LEU A 231 1.79 -23.64 -17.87
C LEU A 231 2.27 -22.45 -17.03
N ILE A 232 3.35 -21.82 -17.50
CA ILE A 232 3.82 -20.53 -17.00
C ILE A 232 3.77 -19.55 -18.17
N TRP A 233 2.86 -18.59 -18.14
CA TRP A 233 2.76 -17.54 -19.13
C TRP A 233 3.60 -16.36 -18.66
N LEU A 234 4.65 -16.02 -19.38
CA LEU A 234 5.64 -15.02 -19.02
C LEU A 234 5.49 -13.75 -19.85
N GLY A 235 5.82 -12.60 -19.26
CA GLY A 235 5.98 -11.31 -19.94
C GLY A 235 7.24 -10.59 -19.47
N GLN A 236 7.94 -9.88 -20.36
CA GLN A 236 9.25 -9.31 -20.08
C GLN A 236 9.20 -8.15 -19.07
N GLY A 237 8.26 -7.21 -19.25
CA GLY A 237 8.06 -6.08 -18.34
C GLY A 237 9.36 -5.32 -18.03
N TRP A 238 9.63 -5.10 -16.74
CA TRP A 238 10.83 -4.41 -16.25
C TRP A 238 12.15 -5.15 -16.51
N TYR A 239 12.16 -6.44 -16.88
CA TYR A 239 13.40 -7.19 -17.11
C TYR A 239 13.98 -6.93 -18.51
N LYS A 240 14.59 -5.75 -18.68
CA LYS A 240 15.21 -5.29 -19.92
C LYS A 240 16.62 -4.76 -19.71
N THR A 241 17.41 -4.70 -20.78
CA THR A 241 18.74 -4.07 -20.77
C THR A 241 18.68 -2.56 -20.52
N THR A 242 17.56 -1.92 -20.88
CA THR A 242 17.28 -0.48 -20.73
C THR A 242 16.96 -0.02 -19.29
N THR A 243 16.65 -0.96 -18.38
CA THR A 243 16.25 -0.68 -16.99
C THR A 243 17.22 -1.34 -15.99
N PHE A 244 17.10 -2.64 -15.77
CA PHE A 244 17.87 -3.39 -14.77
C PHE A 244 18.99 -4.25 -15.37
N GLY A 245 19.43 -3.94 -16.59
CA GLY A 245 20.56 -4.62 -17.23
C GLY A 245 20.31 -6.11 -17.44
N ALA A 246 19.15 -6.48 -17.98
CA ALA A 246 18.78 -7.88 -18.19
C ALA A 246 19.86 -8.69 -18.92
N ALA A 247 20.09 -9.93 -18.48
CA ALA A 247 21.06 -10.84 -19.08
C ALA A 247 20.50 -11.55 -20.33
N TYR A 248 19.21 -11.40 -20.60
CA TYR A 248 18.49 -12.03 -21.70
C TYR A 248 17.37 -11.11 -22.20
N GLU A 249 17.21 -11.03 -23.52
CA GLU A 249 16.19 -10.22 -24.18
C GLU A 249 14.84 -10.97 -24.26
N GLY A 250 14.28 -11.26 -23.09
CA GLY A 250 13.00 -11.94 -22.88
C GLY A 250 12.80 -12.27 -21.40
N PRO A 251 11.58 -12.66 -20.97
CA PRO A 251 11.38 -13.04 -19.57
C PRO A 251 12.04 -14.38 -19.25
N LEU A 252 12.49 -14.53 -18.00
CA LEU A 252 13.05 -15.77 -17.49
C LEU A 252 12.30 -16.22 -16.25
N VAL A 253 12.29 -17.54 -16.04
CA VAL A 253 11.71 -18.13 -14.82
C VAL A 253 12.56 -19.27 -14.32
N LYS A 254 12.73 -19.32 -12.99
CA LYS A 254 13.17 -20.47 -12.24
C LYS A 254 11.99 -20.92 -11.38
N ALA A 255 11.57 -22.17 -11.49
CA ALA A 255 10.44 -22.67 -10.71
C ALA A 255 10.63 -24.13 -10.31
N GLU A 256 10.01 -24.52 -9.21
CA GLU A 256 9.94 -25.91 -8.75
C GLU A 256 8.57 -26.23 -8.16
N LEU A 257 8.15 -27.48 -8.39
CA LEU A 257 6.92 -28.04 -7.86
C LEU A 257 7.26 -29.02 -6.74
N ASP A 258 6.84 -28.67 -5.55
CA ASP A 258 7.02 -29.44 -4.34
C ASP A 258 5.71 -30.11 -3.92
N VAL A 259 5.77 -31.39 -3.57
CA VAL A 259 4.63 -32.17 -3.07
C VAL A 259 4.94 -32.70 -1.68
N LEU A 260 4.03 -32.48 -0.73
CA LEU A 260 4.17 -32.91 0.64
C LEU A 260 3.71 -34.37 0.79
N ARG A 261 4.65 -35.27 1.07
CA ARG A 261 4.39 -36.70 1.29
C ARG A 261 5.03 -37.16 2.59
N ASN A 262 4.24 -37.81 3.46
CA ASN A 262 4.73 -38.34 4.74
C ASN A 262 5.49 -37.28 5.57
N GLY A 263 5.01 -36.03 5.56
CA GLY A 263 5.64 -34.91 6.27
C GLY A 263 6.93 -34.38 5.64
N LYS A 264 7.27 -34.77 4.41
CA LYS A 264 8.46 -34.29 3.69
C LYS A 264 8.09 -33.71 2.33
N TRP A 265 8.75 -32.63 1.95
CA TRP A 265 8.62 -32.05 0.62
C TRP A 265 9.49 -32.82 -0.37
N GLU A 266 8.87 -33.24 -1.47
CA GLU A 266 9.54 -33.87 -2.61
C GLU A 266 9.42 -32.97 -3.83
N VAL A 267 10.55 -32.63 -4.45
CA VAL A 267 10.57 -31.87 -5.71
C VAL A 267 10.19 -32.83 -6.85
N VAL A 268 8.95 -32.72 -7.35
CA VAL A 268 8.44 -33.60 -8.42
C VAL A 268 8.89 -33.11 -9.80
N THR A 269 8.97 -31.80 -9.99
CA THR A 269 9.54 -31.21 -11.21
C THR A 269 10.15 -29.85 -10.92
N LYS A 270 11.01 -29.40 -11.84
CA LYS A 270 11.68 -28.11 -11.79
C LYS A 270 11.88 -27.58 -13.20
N THR A 271 12.13 -26.28 -13.34
CA THR A 271 12.51 -25.69 -14.62
C THR A 271 13.89 -26.21 -15.05
N ASP A 272 13.94 -26.79 -16.24
CA ASP A 272 15.16 -27.34 -16.86
C ASP A 272 14.93 -27.49 -18.38
N GLY A 273 15.89 -28.10 -19.09
CA GLY A 273 15.81 -28.30 -20.55
C GLY A 273 14.71 -29.25 -21.03
N SER A 274 13.93 -29.87 -20.14
CA SER A 274 12.81 -30.75 -20.50
C SER A 274 11.46 -30.02 -20.66
N TRP A 275 11.46 -28.70 -20.45
CA TRP A 275 10.32 -27.83 -20.72
C TRP A 275 10.27 -27.44 -22.19
N TYR A 276 9.08 -27.06 -22.64
CA TYR A 276 8.89 -26.50 -23.98
C TYR A 276 8.25 -25.13 -23.89
N GLY A 277 8.63 -24.22 -24.78
CA GLY A 277 8.11 -22.87 -24.88
C GLY A 277 7.51 -22.58 -26.24
N ARG A 278 6.71 -21.52 -26.31
CA ARG A 278 6.26 -20.88 -27.55
C ARG A 278 5.97 -19.41 -27.32
N GLU A 279 5.93 -18.63 -28.39
CA GLU A 279 5.35 -17.29 -28.35
C GLU A 279 3.85 -17.36 -28.02
N SER A 280 3.41 -16.42 -27.20
CA SER A 280 2.04 -16.38 -26.68
C SER A 280 1.07 -15.60 -27.56
N GLY A 281 1.56 -14.78 -28.49
CA GLY A 281 0.77 -13.77 -29.20
C GLY A 281 0.79 -12.40 -28.53
N TYR A 282 1.32 -12.27 -27.31
CA TYR A 282 1.64 -10.97 -26.70
C TYR A 282 3.10 -10.58 -26.98
N SER A 283 3.35 -9.30 -27.17
CA SER A 283 4.67 -8.68 -27.10
C SER A 283 4.56 -7.25 -26.58
N ASP A 284 5.57 -6.74 -25.89
CA ASP A 284 5.62 -5.32 -25.55
C ASP A 284 6.12 -4.48 -26.72
N THR A 285 5.79 -3.18 -26.70
CA THR A 285 6.18 -2.23 -27.76
C THR A 285 7.14 -1.13 -27.27
N GLY A 286 7.40 -1.08 -25.95
CA GLY A 286 8.19 -0.02 -25.31
C GLY A 286 9.53 -0.49 -24.73
N THR A 287 10.38 0.48 -24.40
CA THR A 287 11.67 0.26 -23.74
C THR A 287 11.56 0.16 -22.22
N TRP A 288 10.38 0.46 -21.66
CA TRP A 288 10.10 0.51 -20.21
C TRP A 288 10.97 1.51 -19.43
N ARG A 289 11.56 2.48 -20.13
CA ARG A 289 12.08 3.69 -19.50
C ARG A 289 10.94 4.68 -19.30
N ALA A 290 11.12 5.61 -18.37
CA ALA A 290 10.22 6.75 -18.22
C ALA A 290 9.91 7.37 -19.60
N LEU A 291 8.62 7.65 -19.83
CA LEU A 291 8.02 8.18 -21.05
C LEU A 291 8.06 7.24 -22.27
N GLN A 292 8.51 6.00 -22.10
CA GLN A 292 8.72 5.03 -23.19
C GLN A 292 8.23 3.62 -22.83
N PHE A 293 7.16 3.52 -22.04
CA PHE A 293 6.57 2.24 -21.65
C PHE A 293 5.80 1.55 -22.78
N GLY A 294 5.34 2.31 -23.78
CA GLY A 294 4.61 1.79 -24.93
C GLY A 294 3.29 1.13 -24.49
N GLY A 295 3.06 -0.10 -24.95
CA GLY A 295 1.89 -0.91 -24.61
C GLY A 295 2.13 -2.38 -24.97
N GLU A 296 1.07 -3.07 -25.34
CA GLU A 296 1.06 -4.46 -25.78
C GLU A 296 0.55 -4.58 -27.22
N ARG A 297 1.29 -5.37 -28.00
CA ARG A 297 0.82 -5.90 -29.28
C ARG A 297 0.29 -7.31 -29.04
N VAL A 298 -0.95 -7.56 -29.46
CA VAL A 298 -1.67 -8.83 -29.30
C VAL A 298 -2.05 -9.37 -30.68
N ASP A 299 -1.47 -10.51 -31.04
CA ASP A 299 -1.70 -11.19 -32.32
C ASP A 299 -2.73 -12.31 -32.18
N GLY A 300 -4.00 -12.00 -32.49
CA GLY A 300 -5.14 -12.91 -32.41
C GLY A 300 -5.03 -14.14 -33.32
N ARG A 301 -4.12 -14.12 -34.32
CA ARG A 301 -3.89 -15.27 -35.20
C ARG A 301 -3.20 -16.43 -34.48
N ILE A 302 -2.36 -16.11 -33.47
CA ILE A 302 -1.55 -17.11 -32.73
C ILE A 302 -1.88 -17.18 -31.23
N LEU A 303 -2.60 -16.19 -30.70
CA LEU A 303 -3.06 -16.14 -29.30
C LEU A 303 -3.90 -17.38 -28.96
N PRO A 304 -3.49 -18.21 -27.98
CA PRO A 304 -4.30 -19.35 -27.56
C PRO A 304 -5.54 -18.88 -26.78
N GLN A 305 -6.71 -19.25 -27.28
CA GLN A 305 -8.00 -19.00 -26.59
C GLN A 305 -8.46 -20.19 -25.74
N ASP A 306 -8.06 -21.41 -26.12
CA ASP A 306 -8.31 -22.63 -25.35
C ASP A 306 -6.98 -23.19 -24.82
N LEU A 307 -6.89 -23.31 -23.49
CA LEU A 307 -5.75 -23.87 -22.77
C LEU A 307 -6.02 -25.30 -22.27
N SER A 308 -7.04 -25.98 -22.81
CA SER A 308 -7.28 -27.41 -22.56
C SER A 308 -6.11 -28.27 -23.05
N THR A 309 -5.86 -29.40 -22.38
CA THR A 309 -4.82 -30.37 -22.79
C THR A 309 -4.89 -30.71 -24.28
N GLN A 310 -6.10 -30.91 -24.81
CA GLN A 310 -6.31 -31.28 -26.22
C GLN A 310 -5.93 -30.16 -27.18
N ALA A 311 -6.24 -28.90 -26.84
CA ALA A 311 -5.83 -27.74 -27.64
C ALA A 311 -4.31 -27.56 -27.60
N LEU A 312 -3.72 -27.65 -26.40
CA LEU A 312 -2.27 -27.52 -26.21
C LEU A 312 -1.48 -28.60 -26.96
N ASP A 313 -1.95 -29.85 -26.99
CA ASP A 313 -1.29 -30.96 -27.70
C ASP A 313 -1.26 -30.79 -29.22
N LYS A 314 -2.14 -29.95 -29.79
CA LYS A 314 -2.14 -29.61 -31.22
C LYS A 314 -1.23 -28.43 -31.56
N MET A 315 -0.73 -27.71 -30.57
CA MET A 315 0.14 -26.54 -30.79
C MET A 315 1.58 -26.96 -31.08
N LYS A 316 2.29 -26.10 -31.81
CA LYS A 316 3.73 -26.26 -32.02
C LYS A 316 4.48 -25.73 -30.81
N TRP A 317 5.30 -26.57 -30.21
CA TRP A 317 6.16 -26.26 -29.07
C TRP A 317 7.63 -26.42 -29.45
N THR A 318 8.50 -25.58 -28.89
CA THR A 318 9.96 -25.65 -29.10
C THR A 318 10.67 -25.86 -27.77
N PRO A 319 11.81 -26.55 -27.72
CA PRO A 319 12.61 -26.63 -26.48
C PRO A 319 12.90 -25.25 -25.91
N VAL A 320 12.89 -25.12 -24.58
CA VAL A 320 13.34 -23.90 -23.90
C VAL A 320 14.85 -23.75 -23.96
N VAL A 321 15.35 -22.54 -23.72
CA VAL A 321 16.77 -22.30 -23.47
C VAL A 321 17.02 -22.13 -21.99
N LYS A 322 18.20 -22.56 -21.57
CA LYS A 322 18.71 -22.34 -20.22
C LYS A 322 19.60 -21.11 -20.23
N VAL A 323 19.40 -20.22 -19.27
CA VAL A 323 20.12 -18.96 -19.20
C VAL A 323 20.84 -18.86 -17.88
N ASN A 324 22.13 -18.55 -17.94
CA ASN A 324 22.89 -18.20 -16.75
C ASN A 324 22.62 -16.73 -16.39
N VAL A 325 21.92 -16.50 -15.28
CA VAL A 325 21.62 -15.16 -14.77
C VAL A 325 22.70 -14.78 -13.76
N PRO A 326 23.20 -13.53 -13.75
CA PRO A 326 24.11 -13.06 -12.72
C PRO A 326 23.57 -13.32 -11.30
N ASP A 327 24.48 -13.61 -10.37
CA ASP A 327 24.12 -13.83 -8.97
C ASP A 327 23.42 -12.59 -8.40
N HIS A 328 22.29 -12.83 -7.75
CA HIS A 328 21.46 -11.84 -7.08
C HIS A 328 20.74 -12.53 -5.92
N ILE A 329 19.98 -11.78 -5.12
CA ILE A 329 19.18 -12.35 -4.03
C ILE A 329 17.83 -12.83 -4.60
N ALA A 330 17.43 -14.07 -4.35
CA ALA A 330 16.05 -14.50 -4.54
C ALA A 330 15.38 -14.65 -3.17
N SER A 331 14.29 -13.90 -2.92
CA SER A 331 13.59 -13.93 -1.63
C SER A 331 12.07 -14.00 -1.80
N PRO A 332 11.31 -14.48 -0.81
CA PRO A 332 9.85 -14.45 -0.87
C PRO A 332 9.30 -13.03 -1.02
N GLN A 333 8.17 -12.89 -1.72
CA GLN A 333 7.46 -11.62 -1.84
C GLN A 333 6.71 -11.27 -0.55
N MET A 334 7.04 -10.13 0.06
CA MET A 334 6.47 -9.67 1.33
C MET A 334 5.45 -8.52 1.15
N CYS A 335 4.56 -8.63 0.16
CA CYS A 335 3.46 -7.68 -0.04
C CYS A 335 2.22 -8.37 -0.62
N GLU A 336 1.10 -7.65 -0.62
CA GLU A 336 -0.13 -8.07 -1.28
C GLU A 336 0.10 -8.31 -2.77
N ILE A 337 -0.68 -9.24 -3.35
CA ILE A 337 -0.75 -9.41 -4.79
C ILE A 337 -1.55 -8.27 -5.41
N ASN A 338 -1.21 -7.92 -6.66
CA ASN A 338 -2.06 -7.05 -7.47
C ASN A 338 -3.30 -7.80 -7.92
N LYS A 339 -4.47 -7.14 -7.92
CA LYS A 339 -5.73 -7.69 -8.42
C LYS A 339 -6.53 -6.65 -9.20
N ILE A 340 -7.46 -7.14 -10.02
CA ILE A 340 -8.49 -6.30 -10.63
C ILE A 340 -9.60 -6.06 -9.59
N HIS A 341 -9.86 -4.80 -9.25
CA HIS A 341 -10.83 -4.43 -8.21
C HIS A 341 -12.11 -3.81 -8.76
N GLN A 342 -11.98 -2.85 -9.69
CA GLN A 342 -13.13 -2.15 -10.27
C GLN A 342 -13.10 -2.26 -11.80
N ILE A 343 -14.28 -2.51 -12.38
CA ILE A 343 -14.47 -2.53 -13.83
C ILE A 343 -15.36 -1.34 -14.20
N LEU A 344 -14.84 -0.41 -15.01
CA LEU A 344 -15.61 0.69 -15.59
C LEU A 344 -15.96 0.38 -17.03
N GLN A 345 -17.21 0.64 -17.41
CA GLN A 345 -17.62 0.60 -18.82
C GLN A 345 -17.38 1.98 -19.46
N ALA A 346 -17.14 2.00 -20.77
CA ALA A 346 -17.07 3.25 -21.51
C ALA A 346 -18.39 4.03 -21.38
N VAL A 347 -18.29 5.35 -21.21
CA VAL A 347 -19.45 6.23 -21.05
C VAL A 347 -19.91 6.77 -22.40
N SER A 348 -18.98 7.11 -23.30
CA SER A 348 -19.32 7.64 -24.62
C SER A 348 -18.30 7.29 -25.70
N VAL A 349 -18.74 7.35 -26.95
CA VAL A 349 -17.92 7.15 -28.16
C VAL A 349 -18.26 8.24 -29.18
N LYS A 350 -17.25 9.05 -29.54
CA LYS A 350 -17.32 10.13 -30.53
C LYS A 350 -16.56 9.72 -31.80
N LYS A 351 -17.15 9.95 -32.98
CA LYS A 351 -16.44 9.79 -34.26
C LYS A 351 -15.51 10.99 -34.45
N LEU A 352 -14.22 10.74 -34.71
CA LEU A 352 -13.25 11.78 -35.07
C LEU A 352 -12.95 11.79 -36.58
N GLY A 353 -13.13 10.66 -37.24
CA GLY A 353 -12.91 10.49 -38.68
C GLY A 353 -13.35 9.10 -39.14
N GLU A 354 -13.13 8.77 -40.41
CA GLU A 354 -13.37 7.40 -40.89
C GLU A 354 -12.43 6.42 -40.20
N GLY A 355 -13.01 5.41 -39.55
CA GLY A 355 -12.25 4.42 -38.78
C GLY A 355 -11.56 4.94 -37.51
N LEU A 356 -11.88 6.18 -37.07
CA LEU A 356 -11.22 6.85 -35.94
C LEU A 356 -12.25 7.29 -34.90
N TRP A 357 -12.08 6.80 -33.66
CA TRP A 357 -13.03 6.98 -32.57
C TRP A 357 -12.34 7.47 -31.30
N LEU A 358 -13.01 8.34 -30.55
CA LEU A 358 -12.62 8.75 -29.21
C LEU A 358 -13.60 8.17 -28.19
N VAL A 359 -13.08 7.44 -27.22
CA VAL A 359 -13.82 6.83 -26.13
C VAL A 359 -13.55 7.61 -24.86
N ASP A 360 -14.59 7.93 -24.10
CA ASP A 360 -14.48 8.45 -22.73
C ASP A 360 -14.90 7.36 -21.73
N MET A 361 -13.98 6.94 -20.87
CA MET A 361 -14.23 5.99 -19.77
C MET A 361 -14.91 6.66 -18.56
N GLY A 362 -15.12 7.97 -18.61
CA GLY A 362 -15.77 8.80 -17.59
C GLY A 362 -14.85 9.23 -16.46
N LYS A 363 -13.84 8.43 -16.13
CA LYS A 363 -12.90 8.67 -15.03
C LYS A 363 -11.54 8.05 -15.34
N VAL A 364 -10.45 8.70 -14.88
CA VAL A 364 -9.10 8.14 -15.01
C VAL A 364 -8.96 6.88 -14.15
N GLN A 365 -8.34 5.83 -14.69
CA GLN A 365 -8.00 4.60 -13.97
C GLN A 365 -6.60 4.12 -14.34
N THR A 366 -5.96 3.44 -13.39
CA THR A 366 -4.72 2.69 -13.60
C THR A 366 -5.06 1.22 -13.76
N GLY A 367 -4.60 0.59 -14.83
CA GLY A 367 -4.76 -0.84 -15.04
C GLY A 367 -4.84 -1.21 -16.51
N TRP A 368 -5.77 -2.10 -16.83
CA TRP A 368 -5.89 -2.70 -18.16
C TRP A 368 -7.08 -2.15 -18.94
N PHE A 369 -6.95 -2.13 -20.25
CA PHE A 369 -8.06 -1.98 -21.17
C PHE A 369 -8.51 -3.35 -21.69
N GLU A 370 -9.81 -3.52 -21.85
CA GLU A 370 -10.43 -4.65 -22.52
C GLU A 370 -11.40 -4.14 -23.57
N MET A 371 -11.35 -4.77 -24.75
CA MET A 371 -12.29 -4.50 -25.83
C MET A 371 -12.67 -5.79 -26.55
N GLN A 372 -13.97 -6.03 -26.71
CA GLN A 372 -14.45 -7.03 -27.66
C GLN A 372 -14.24 -6.50 -29.08
N ILE A 373 -13.56 -7.29 -29.90
CA ILE A 373 -13.17 -6.91 -31.26
C ILE A 373 -14.28 -7.35 -32.22
N PRO A 374 -14.83 -6.46 -33.07
CA PRO A 374 -15.77 -6.87 -34.11
C PRO A 374 -15.10 -7.82 -35.10
N ILE A 375 -15.89 -8.56 -35.89
CA ILE A 375 -15.32 -9.44 -36.91
C ILE A 375 -14.61 -8.57 -37.96
N LEU A 376 -13.29 -8.73 -38.04
CA LEU A 376 -12.39 -8.03 -38.95
C LEU A 376 -11.58 -9.06 -39.76
N PRO A 377 -11.11 -8.74 -40.98
CA PRO A 377 -10.24 -9.63 -41.74
C PRO A 377 -9.01 -10.07 -40.93
N ALA A 378 -8.57 -11.31 -41.08
CA ALA A 378 -7.37 -11.80 -40.42
C ALA A 378 -6.15 -10.93 -40.81
N GLY A 379 -5.37 -10.50 -39.82
CA GLY A 379 -4.25 -9.57 -40.02
C GLY A 379 -4.63 -8.09 -39.96
N HIS A 380 -5.90 -7.73 -39.84
CA HIS A 380 -6.33 -6.34 -39.66
C HIS A 380 -5.87 -5.82 -38.30
N GLU A 381 -5.19 -4.66 -38.28
CA GLU A 381 -4.65 -4.06 -37.06
C GLU A 381 -5.58 -2.96 -36.51
N VAL A 382 -5.88 -3.00 -35.22
CA VAL A 382 -6.59 -1.95 -34.48
C VAL A 382 -5.63 -1.35 -33.46
N ILE A 383 -5.50 -0.03 -33.44
CA ILE A 383 -4.59 0.69 -32.53
C ILE A 383 -5.43 1.42 -31.48
N MET A 384 -5.07 1.28 -30.21
CA MET A 384 -5.70 1.93 -29.06
C MET A 384 -4.66 2.81 -28.37
N GLU A 385 -4.78 4.12 -28.51
CA GLU A 385 -3.90 5.10 -27.85
C GLU A 385 -4.57 5.63 -26.57
N TYR A 386 -3.80 5.80 -25.52
CA TYR A 386 -4.30 6.18 -24.18
C TYR A 386 -3.92 7.59 -23.80
N SER A 387 -4.81 8.24 -23.06
CA SER A 387 -4.54 9.53 -22.43
C SER A 387 -5.37 9.71 -21.16
N ASP A 388 -4.79 10.32 -20.15
CA ASP A 388 -5.52 10.77 -18.96
C ASP A 388 -6.22 12.13 -19.15
N ASN A 389 -5.97 12.82 -20.28
CA ASN A 389 -6.46 14.16 -20.54
C ASN A 389 -6.85 14.42 -22.01
N LEU A 390 -7.51 15.54 -22.25
CA LEU A 390 -7.64 16.16 -23.57
C LEU A 390 -6.88 17.50 -23.60
N THR A 391 -6.54 17.98 -24.78
CA THR A 391 -5.98 19.34 -24.94
C THR A 391 -7.00 20.39 -24.52
N LYS A 392 -6.56 21.66 -24.39
CA LYS A 392 -7.46 22.78 -24.06
C LYS A 392 -8.61 22.95 -25.06
N ASP A 393 -8.41 22.53 -26.30
CA ASP A 393 -9.40 22.58 -27.38
C ASP A 393 -10.33 21.34 -27.41
N GLY A 394 -10.16 20.41 -26.47
CA GLY A 394 -10.95 19.17 -26.39
C GLY A 394 -10.49 18.07 -27.35
N GLU A 395 -9.28 18.17 -27.90
CA GLU A 395 -8.69 17.16 -28.77
C GLU A 395 -7.91 16.10 -27.97
N PHE A 396 -7.68 14.93 -28.57
CA PHE A 396 -6.93 13.86 -27.91
C PHE A 396 -5.47 14.27 -27.66
N ASP A 397 -5.05 14.25 -26.40
CA ASP A 397 -3.68 14.57 -25.98
C ASP A 397 -2.79 13.31 -26.05
N LYS A 398 -1.76 13.33 -26.89
CA LYS A 398 -0.92 12.14 -27.14
C LYS A 398 0.16 12.00 -26.07
N GLN A 399 0.11 10.91 -25.30
CA GLN A 399 1.05 10.64 -24.20
C GLN A 399 2.05 9.51 -24.50
N GLY A 400 2.02 8.93 -25.69
CA GLY A 400 2.99 7.90 -26.13
C GLY A 400 2.70 6.47 -25.66
N GLU A 401 1.52 6.23 -25.07
CA GLU A 401 1.06 4.90 -24.67
C GLU A 401 0.04 4.36 -25.68
N SER A 402 0.27 3.17 -26.22
CA SER A 402 -0.62 2.55 -27.19
C SER A 402 -0.51 1.04 -27.26
N ASP A 403 -1.66 0.39 -27.40
CA ASP A 403 -1.79 -1.03 -27.67
C ASP A 403 -2.18 -1.31 -29.12
N ILE A 404 -1.86 -2.50 -29.61
CA ILE A 404 -2.16 -2.96 -30.97
C ILE A 404 -2.83 -4.32 -30.88
N TYR A 405 -4.00 -4.47 -31.48
CA TYR A 405 -4.64 -5.78 -31.68
C TYR A 405 -4.61 -6.17 -33.16
N ILE A 406 -4.29 -7.42 -33.45
CA ILE A 406 -4.30 -7.97 -34.80
C ILE A 406 -5.34 -9.07 -34.88
N SER A 407 -6.36 -8.86 -35.71
CA SER A 407 -7.47 -9.80 -35.86
C SER A 407 -7.01 -11.18 -36.33
N GLY A 408 -7.53 -12.21 -35.69
CA GLY A 408 -7.44 -13.59 -36.15
C GLY A 408 -8.49 -13.96 -37.20
N GLY A 409 -9.45 -13.08 -37.49
CA GLY A 409 -10.53 -13.31 -38.44
C GLY A 409 -11.70 -14.13 -37.88
N LYS A 410 -11.81 -14.28 -36.56
CA LYS A 410 -12.78 -15.15 -35.90
C LYS A 410 -13.79 -14.36 -35.07
N GLN A 411 -14.95 -14.97 -34.84
CA GLN A 411 -15.95 -14.42 -33.93
C GLN A 411 -15.51 -14.58 -32.47
N GLY A 412 -15.86 -13.61 -31.62
CA GLY A 412 -15.60 -13.68 -30.17
C GLY A 412 -14.19 -13.27 -29.77
N GLU A 413 -13.44 -12.64 -30.68
CA GLU A 413 -12.13 -12.07 -30.39
C GLU A 413 -12.22 -10.89 -29.42
N TYR A 414 -11.23 -10.78 -28.54
CA TYR A 414 -11.09 -9.64 -27.63
C TYR A 414 -9.62 -9.27 -27.47
N PHE A 415 -9.38 -7.98 -27.29
CA PHE A 415 -8.16 -7.43 -26.75
C PHE A 415 -8.30 -7.32 -25.23
N ARG A 416 -7.26 -7.70 -24.49
CA ARG A 416 -7.09 -7.37 -23.07
C ARG A 416 -5.61 -7.27 -22.80
N ASN A 417 -5.17 -6.27 -22.03
CA ASN A 417 -3.80 -6.24 -21.54
C ASN A 417 -3.49 -7.44 -20.62
N LYS A 418 -2.20 -7.75 -20.45
CA LYS A 418 -1.75 -8.83 -19.55
C LYS A 418 -0.46 -8.50 -18.79
N PHE A 419 0.54 -7.93 -19.45
CA PHE A 419 1.86 -7.65 -18.87
C PHE A 419 2.29 -6.19 -18.99
N ASN A 420 1.43 -5.32 -19.52
CA ASN A 420 1.57 -3.87 -19.44
C ASN A 420 0.29 -3.27 -18.86
N HIS A 421 0.35 -2.02 -18.40
CA HIS A 421 -0.76 -1.26 -17.86
C HIS A 421 -0.64 0.20 -18.27
N HIS A 422 -1.75 0.92 -18.19
CA HIS A 422 -1.85 2.33 -18.56
C HIS A 422 -2.58 3.11 -17.46
N ALA A 423 -2.47 4.43 -17.50
CA ALA A 423 -3.32 5.31 -16.72
C ALA A 423 -4.10 6.23 -17.65
N PHE A 424 -5.42 6.05 -17.74
CA PHE A 424 -6.19 6.69 -18.79
C PHE A 424 -7.64 6.95 -18.41
N ARG A 425 -8.20 7.98 -19.04
CA ARG A 425 -9.64 8.23 -19.12
C ARG A 425 -10.12 8.13 -20.57
N TYR A 426 -9.29 8.53 -21.51
CA TYR A 426 -9.64 8.59 -22.92
C TYR A 426 -8.87 7.52 -23.70
N VAL A 427 -9.55 6.88 -24.64
CA VAL A 427 -8.95 5.93 -25.58
C VAL A 427 -9.26 6.41 -27.00
N ARG A 428 -8.22 6.64 -27.81
CA ARG A 428 -8.38 6.90 -29.24
C ARG A 428 -8.15 5.61 -30.01
N ILE A 429 -9.19 5.13 -30.68
CA ILE A 429 -9.18 3.88 -31.43
C ILE A 429 -9.08 4.20 -32.92
N SER A 430 -8.03 3.71 -33.57
CA SER A 430 -7.75 3.94 -34.98
C SER A 430 -7.85 2.65 -35.79
N ASN A 431 -8.14 2.80 -37.08
CA ASN A 431 -8.32 1.71 -38.04
C ASN A 431 -9.44 0.73 -37.63
N LEU A 432 -10.55 1.24 -37.10
CA LEU A 432 -11.72 0.44 -36.73
C LEU A 432 -12.94 0.85 -37.59
N PRO A 433 -13.28 0.08 -38.64
CA PRO A 433 -14.31 0.49 -39.61
C PRO A 433 -15.71 0.70 -39.03
N GLN A 434 -16.01 0.02 -37.92
CA GLN A 434 -17.32 0.04 -37.28
C GLN A 434 -17.26 0.83 -35.97
N LYS A 435 -18.34 1.53 -35.62
CA LYS A 435 -18.44 2.22 -34.33
C LYS A 435 -18.39 1.18 -33.20
N PRO A 436 -17.44 1.27 -32.25
CA PRO A 436 -17.43 0.38 -31.11
C PRO A 436 -18.60 0.69 -30.17
N GLU A 437 -19.20 -0.35 -29.60
CA GLU A 437 -20.23 -0.21 -28.57
C GLU A 437 -19.58 0.08 -27.22
N THR A 438 -20.18 0.95 -26.41
CA THR A 438 -19.67 1.25 -25.07
C THR A 438 -19.61 0.01 -24.17
N ALA A 439 -20.60 -0.87 -24.28
CA ALA A 439 -20.66 -2.13 -23.52
C ALA A 439 -19.54 -3.13 -23.88
N ALA A 440 -18.93 -2.97 -25.06
CA ALA A 440 -17.83 -3.80 -25.52
C ALA A 440 -16.47 -3.39 -24.94
N MET A 441 -16.37 -2.24 -24.25
CA MET A 441 -15.11 -1.65 -23.80
C MET A 441 -15.11 -1.43 -22.29
N LYS A 442 -14.02 -1.84 -21.65
CA LYS A 442 -13.87 -1.78 -20.19
C LYS A 442 -12.47 -1.29 -19.80
N SER A 443 -12.42 -0.54 -18.72
CA SER A 443 -11.20 -0.29 -17.94
C SER A 443 -11.24 -1.18 -16.70
N LEU A 444 -10.14 -1.88 -16.44
CA LEU A 444 -9.99 -2.83 -15.35
C LEU A 444 -8.95 -2.24 -14.37
N GLN A 445 -9.43 -1.63 -13.27
CA GLN A 445 -8.57 -1.00 -12.28
C GLN A 445 -7.74 -2.04 -11.53
N ILE A 446 -6.43 -1.83 -11.50
CA ILE A 446 -5.48 -2.70 -10.81
C ILE A 446 -4.80 -1.94 -9.69
N TYR A 447 -4.81 -2.53 -8.50
CA TYR A 447 -3.97 -2.13 -7.37
C TYR A 447 -3.68 -3.33 -6.47
N GLY A 448 -2.82 -3.15 -5.46
CA GLY A 448 -2.54 -4.23 -4.48
C GLY A 448 -3.79 -4.62 -3.70
N ASP A 449 -3.99 -5.90 -3.37
CA ASP A 449 -5.16 -6.42 -2.63
C ASP A 449 -5.15 -6.04 -1.13
N TYR A 450 -4.73 -4.82 -0.82
CA TYR A 450 -4.82 -4.21 0.50
C TYR A 450 -6.25 -3.69 0.76
N LYS A 451 -6.61 -3.60 2.04
CA LYS A 451 -7.95 -3.17 2.45
C LYS A 451 -8.01 -1.66 2.68
N GLN A 452 -9.12 -1.03 2.30
CA GLN A 452 -9.44 0.30 2.80
C GLN A 452 -9.75 0.23 4.30
N THR A 453 -9.05 1.03 5.10
CA THR A 453 -9.16 1.02 6.57
C THR A 453 -9.68 2.31 7.15
N ALA A 454 -10.03 3.31 6.34
CA ALA A 454 -10.65 4.51 6.87
C ALA A 454 -11.79 5.05 6.01
N THR A 455 -12.72 5.74 6.69
CA THR A 455 -13.84 6.44 6.06
C THR A 455 -13.95 7.85 6.63
N PHE A 456 -14.42 8.78 5.81
CA PHE A 456 -14.67 10.16 6.19
C PHE A 456 -15.92 10.64 5.47
N GLU A 457 -16.78 11.34 6.20
CA GLU A 457 -17.94 12.04 5.66
C GLU A 457 -18.22 13.25 6.56
N CYS A 458 -18.58 14.39 6.00
CA CYS A 458 -18.98 15.57 6.76
C CYS A 458 -20.12 16.35 6.09
N SER A 459 -20.60 17.39 6.76
CA SER A 459 -21.70 18.23 6.26
C SER A 459 -21.35 19.08 5.03
N ASP A 460 -20.07 19.26 4.72
CA ASP A 460 -19.61 20.05 3.57
C ASP A 460 -19.32 19.13 2.37
N ALA A 461 -20.10 19.28 1.30
CA ALA A 461 -19.98 18.46 0.10
C ALA A 461 -18.64 18.65 -0.64
N ASP A 462 -18.05 19.84 -0.58
CA ASP A 462 -16.76 20.13 -1.23
C ASP A 462 -15.64 19.38 -0.52
N LEU A 463 -15.65 19.35 0.82
CA LEU A 463 -14.68 18.57 1.59
C LEU A 463 -14.80 17.07 1.30
N ASN A 464 -16.04 16.57 1.20
CA ASN A 464 -16.28 15.17 0.82
C ASN A 464 -15.73 14.88 -0.58
N ALA A 465 -15.92 15.78 -1.55
CA ALA A 465 -15.41 15.62 -2.91
C ALA A 465 -13.87 15.61 -2.96
N ILE A 466 -13.20 16.51 -2.23
CA ILE A 466 -11.74 16.54 -2.13
C ILE A 466 -11.21 15.23 -1.51
N HIS A 467 -11.80 14.80 -0.39
CA HIS A 467 -11.41 13.55 0.26
C HIS A 467 -11.56 12.34 -0.66
N GLN A 468 -12.70 12.23 -1.35
CA GLN A 468 -12.96 11.13 -2.29
C GLN A 468 -11.97 11.13 -3.46
N MET A 469 -11.61 12.30 -3.99
CA MET A 469 -10.59 12.42 -5.04
C MET A 469 -9.22 11.92 -4.56
N ILE A 470 -8.77 12.32 -3.38
CA ILE A 470 -7.49 11.87 -2.80
C ILE A 470 -7.50 10.36 -2.55
N GLN A 471 -8.55 9.86 -1.89
CA GLN A 471 -8.70 8.44 -1.59
C GLN A 471 -8.69 7.59 -2.86
N TYR A 472 -9.35 8.07 -3.92
CA TYR A 472 -9.35 7.40 -5.21
C TYR A 472 -7.97 7.42 -5.88
N THR A 473 -7.29 8.56 -5.86
CA THR A 473 -5.95 8.71 -6.45
C THR A 473 -4.97 7.73 -5.83
N MET A 474 -5.01 7.53 -4.50
CA MET A 474 -4.16 6.55 -3.81
C MET A 474 -4.25 5.12 -4.39
N LYS A 475 -5.45 4.69 -4.81
CA LYS A 475 -5.63 3.38 -5.47
C LYS A 475 -5.00 3.34 -6.84
N CYS A 476 -5.08 4.43 -7.60
CA CYS A 476 -4.43 4.53 -8.91
C CYS A 476 -2.89 4.49 -8.82
N LEU A 477 -2.31 4.83 -7.67
CA LEU A 477 -0.87 4.99 -7.50
C LEU A 477 -0.18 3.83 -6.78
N THR A 478 -0.92 2.96 -6.09
CA THR A 478 -0.31 1.97 -5.17
C THR A 478 -0.52 0.54 -5.68
N PHE A 479 0.46 0.02 -6.41
CA PHE A 479 0.41 -1.31 -6.99
C PHE A 479 1.84 -1.86 -7.15
N SER A 480 1.95 -3.17 -7.32
CA SER A 480 3.23 -3.89 -7.46
C SER A 480 4.18 -3.74 -6.27
N GLY A 481 3.63 -3.57 -5.07
CA GLY A 481 4.40 -3.53 -3.82
C GLY A 481 5.13 -2.21 -3.56
N TYR A 482 4.71 -1.11 -4.20
CA TYR A 482 5.15 0.26 -3.90
C TYR A 482 4.10 1.28 -4.36
N MET A 483 4.35 2.57 -4.09
CA MET A 483 3.54 3.68 -4.61
C MET A 483 4.35 4.44 -5.66
N VAL A 484 3.77 4.63 -6.84
CA VAL A 484 4.38 5.41 -7.94
C VAL A 484 4.05 6.90 -7.79
N ASP A 485 4.88 7.74 -8.39
CA ASP A 485 4.61 9.16 -8.61
C ASP A 485 3.38 9.34 -9.54
N CYS A 486 3.43 8.69 -10.69
CA CYS A 486 2.34 8.54 -11.65
C CYS A 486 2.41 7.17 -12.36
N PRO A 487 1.29 6.63 -12.86
CA PRO A 487 1.24 5.25 -13.35
C PRO A 487 1.54 5.08 -14.83
N HIS A 488 1.72 6.17 -15.59
CA HIS A 488 1.92 6.12 -17.04
C HIS A 488 3.23 6.79 -17.49
N LEU A 489 3.58 7.96 -16.96
CA LEU A 489 4.76 8.70 -17.44
C LEU A 489 6.09 8.17 -16.88
N GLU A 490 6.22 7.97 -15.58
CA GLU A 490 7.51 7.60 -14.96
C GLU A 490 7.45 6.27 -14.21
N ARG A 491 6.30 5.90 -13.62
CA ARG A 491 6.06 4.63 -12.91
C ARG A 491 7.07 4.38 -11.78
N ALA A 492 7.61 5.43 -11.17
CA ALA A 492 8.75 5.36 -10.28
C ALA A 492 8.36 5.56 -8.82
N GLY A 493 8.99 4.80 -7.92
CA GLY A 493 8.79 4.94 -6.48
C GLY A 493 9.60 6.09 -5.91
N TYR A 494 9.30 7.33 -6.32
CA TYR A 494 9.98 8.53 -5.82
C TYR A 494 9.77 8.68 -4.31
N GLY A 495 10.87 8.86 -3.58
CA GLY A 495 10.82 8.94 -2.13
C GLY A 495 10.23 10.25 -1.62
N GLY A 496 10.25 11.31 -2.43
CA GLY A 496 9.59 12.59 -2.10
C GLY A 496 8.08 12.40 -2.07
N ASP A 497 7.52 11.83 -3.14
CA ASP A 497 6.11 11.41 -3.24
C ASP A 497 5.74 10.45 -2.10
N GLY A 498 6.63 9.50 -1.80
CA GLY A 498 6.52 8.63 -0.63
C GLY A 498 6.41 9.41 0.68
N ASN A 499 7.34 10.32 0.97
CA ASN A 499 7.34 11.12 2.18
C ASN A 499 6.12 12.04 2.28
N SER A 500 5.62 12.54 1.16
CA SER A 500 4.45 13.41 1.10
C SER A 500 3.16 12.66 1.47
N SER A 501 3.01 11.43 0.99
CA SER A 501 1.71 10.73 1.06
C SER A 501 1.68 9.50 1.96
N THR A 502 2.80 9.07 2.54
CA THR A 502 2.87 7.88 3.42
C THR A 502 1.81 7.92 4.52
N MET A 503 1.69 9.04 5.24
CA MET A 503 0.74 9.15 6.34
C MET A 503 -0.72 9.08 5.86
N SER A 504 -1.04 9.73 4.73
CA SER A 504 -2.37 9.65 4.11
C SER A 504 -2.69 8.22 3.67
N LEU A 505 -1.77 7.58 2.94
CA LEU A 505 -1.94 6.21 2.42
C LEU A 505 -2.14 5.20 3.57
N GLN A 506 -1.27 5.23 4.59
CA GLN A 506 -1.35 4.32 5.75
C GLN A 506 -2.54 4.60 6.67
N THR A 507 -3.09 5.82 6.64
CA THR A 507 -4.36 6.13 7.30
C THR A 507 -5.52 5.52 6.52
N MET A 508 -5.54 5.68 5.19
CA MET A 508 -6.65 5.26 4.33
C MET A 508 -6.71 3.76 4.06
N TYR A 509 -5.55 3.08 4.04
CA TYR A 509 -5.41 1.68 3.59
C TYR A 509 -4.47 0.88 4.49
N ASP A 510 -4.67 -0.44 4.54
CA ASP A 510 -3.82 -1.40 5.25
C ASP A 510 -2.67 -1.85 4.35
N VAL A 511 -1.60 -1.06 4.29
CA VAL A 511 -0.48 -1.21 3.35
C VAL A 511 0.83 -1.59 4.05
N ALA A 512 0.78 -2.14 5.26
CA ALA A 512 2.00 -2.50 5.98
C ALA A 512 2.92 -3.46 5.18
N PRO A 513 2.41 -4.55 4.57
CA PRO A 513 3.21 -5.40 3.69
C PRO A 513 3.71 -4.67 2.43
N THR A 514 2.91 -3.80 1.82
CA THR A 514 3.39 -2.95 0.70
C THR A 514 4.63 -2.12 1.10
N PHE A 515 4.70 -1.58 2.32
CA PHE A 515 5.89 -0.87 2.81
C PHE A 515 7.09 -1.78 3.12
N GLU A 516 6.86 -3.04 3.52
CA GLU A 516 7.93 -4.04 3.65
C GLU A 516 8.67 -4.24 2.32
N ASN A 517 7.92 -4.44 1.24
CA ASN A 517 8.50 -4.56 -0.10
C ASN A 517 9.15 -3.25 -0.56
N TRP A 518 8.45 -2.11 -0.40
CA TRP A 518 8.97 -0.84 -0.92
C TRP A 518 10.27 -0.43 -0.23
N VAL A 519 10.35 -0.47 1.11
CA VAL A 519 11.58 -0.13 1.83
C VAL A 519 12.70 -1.12 1.51
N GLN A 520 12.39 -2.40 1.24
CA GLN A 520 13.38 -3.35 0.73
C GLN A 520 13.99 -2.90 -0.60
N THR A 521 13.18 -2.39 -1.54
CA THR A 521 13.72 -1.89 -2.82
C THR A 521 14.66 -0.70 -2.63
N TRP A 522 14.44 0.13 -1.60
CA TRP A 522 15.34 1.22 -1.23
C TRP A 522 16.64 0.69 -0.61
N GLY A 523 16.55 -0.28 0.29
CA GLY A 523 17.72 -0.97 0.85
C GLY A 523 18.58 -1.62 -0.23
N ASP A 524 17.95 -2.31 -1.19
CA ASP A 524 18.63 -2.91 -2.35
C ASP A 524 19.25 -1.85 -3.30
N SER A 525 18.75 -0.61 -3.27
CA SER A 525 19.24 0.51 -4.09
C SER A 525 20.35 1.32 -3.41
N MET A 526 20.68 1.04 -2.15
CA MET A 526 21.76 1.71 -1.43
C MET A 526 23.12 1.32 -2.02
N ARG A 527 23.95 2.34 -2.26
CA ARG A 527 25.32 2.18 -2.74
C ARG A 527 26.30 2.41 -1.60
N GLU A 528 27.57 2.12 -1.86
CA GLU A 528 28.66 2.30 -0.89
C GLU A 528 28.67 3.71 -0.29
N GLY A 529 28.96 3.79 1.02
CA GLY A 529 28.99 5.04 1.78
C GLY A 529 27.62 5.68 2.01
N GLY A 530 26.53 4.92 1.86
CA GLY A 530 25.16 5.37 2.15
C GLY A 530 24.49 6.17 1.05
N SER A 531 25.09 6.27 -0.14
CA SER A 531 24.51 7.01 -1.26
C SER A 531 23.25 6.30 -1.77
N LEU A 532 22.12 6.99 -1.72
CA LEU A 532 20.85 6.52 -2.29
C LEU A 532 20.45 7.34 -3.53
N PRO A 533 19.73 6.72 -4.49
CA PRO A 533 19.03 7.42 -5.56
C PRO A 533 17.78 8.15 -5.04
N HIS A 534 17.03 8.82 -5.91
CA HIS A 534 15.76 9.48 -5.53
C HIS A 534 14.50 8.61 -5.69
N VAL A 535 14.66 7.41 -6.26
CA VAL A 535 13.58 6.44 -6.50
C VAL A 535 14.00 5.05 -6.02
N GLY A 536 13.06 4.29 -5.45
CA GLY A 536 13.23 2.88 -5.08
C GLY A 536 12.04 2.06 -5.59
N PRO A 537 12.25 1.02 -6.43
CA PRO A 537 13.51 0.60 -7.05
C PRO A 537 14.06 1.63 -8.05
N ASN A 538 15.35 1.51 -8.42
CA ASN A 538 16.05 2.48 -9.26
C ASN A 538 16.40 1.93 -10.65
N PRO A 539 15.48 2.02 -11.63
CA PRO A 539 15.74 1.59 -13.01
C PRO A 539 16.54 2.63 -13.83
N GLY A 540 16.76 3.84 -13.31
CA GLY A 540 17.42 4.93 -14.03
C GLY A 540 17.63 6.18 -13.17
N ALA A 541 18.04 7.29 -13.80
CA ALA A 541 18.19 8.57 -13.13
C ALA A 541 16.82 9.18 -12.76
N GLY A 542 16.80 10.02 -11.72
CA GLY A 542 15.64 10.80 -11.30
C GLY A 542 16.06 12.05 -10.55
N GLY A 543 15.11 12.97 -10.32
CA GLY A 543 15.29 14.20 -9.56
C GLY A 543 14.90 14.09 -8.09
N GLY A 544 15.47 14.92 -7.22
CA GLY A 544 15.07 14.95 -5.82
C GLY A 544 16.02 15.69 -4.90
N GLY A 545 16.11 15.26 -3.65
CA GLY A 545 17.00 15.84 -2.64
C GLY A 545 17.05 14.94 -1.41
N PRO A 546 17.48 15.43 -0.25
CA PRO A 546 17.42 14.69 1.00
C PRO A 546 16.01 14.26 1.34
N TYR A 547 15.01 15.12 1.10
CA TYR A 547 13.59 14.78 1.26
C TYR A 547 13.17 13.56 0.42
N TRP A 548 13.84 13.26 -0.70
CA TRP A 548 13.52 12.08 -1.48
C TRP A 548 14.13 10.83 -0.88
N CYS A 549 15.46 10.76 -0.80
CA CYS A 549 16.06 9.49 -0.42
C CYS A 549 16.10 9.24 1.09
N GLY A 550 15.88 10.27 1.91
CA GLY A 550 15.62 10.11 3.34
C GLY A 550 14.23 9.54 3.64
N PHE A 551 13.40 9.26 2.62
CA PHE A 551 12.27 8.34 2.73
C PHE A 551 12.67 7.01 3.39
N PHE A 552 13.88 6.53 3.11
CA PHE A 552 14.43 5.33 3.74
C PHE A 552 14.59 5.44 5.26
N VAL A 553 14.63 6.64 5.83
CA VAL A 553 14.65 6.89 7.28
C VAL A 553 13.23 7.11 7.82
N GLN A 554 12.41 7.90 7.13
CA GLN A 554 11.07 8.27 7.60
C GLN A 554 10.05 7.13 7.48
N ALA A 555 10.06 6.38 6.39
CA ALA A 555 9.05 5.36 6.11
C ALA A 555 9.04 4.20 7.11
N PRO A 556 10.19 3.63 7.53
CA PRO A 556 10.22 2.60 8.59
C PRO A 556 9.54 3.07 9.87
N TRP A 557 9.89 4.27 10.34
CA TRP A 557 9.36 4.81 11.58
C TRP A 557 7.87 5.13 11.50
N ARG A 558 7.41 5.77 10.41
CA ARG A 558 5.98 6.08 10.21
C ARG A 558 5.13 4.80 10.13
N THR A 559 5.65 3.76 9.50
CA THR A 559 5.02 2.43 9.44
C THR A 559 4.92 1.80 10.84
N TYR A 560 6.00 1.85 11.62
CA TYR A 560 5.98 1.41 13.02
C TYR A 560 4.91 2.15 13.83
N VAL A 561 4.84 3.48 13.72
CA VAL A 561 3.86 4.29 14.45
C VAL A 561 2.42 3.96 14.08
N ASN A 562 2.12 3.74 12.79
CA ASN A 562 0.75 3.48 12.34
C ASN A 562 0.29 2.03 12.61
N TYR A 563 1.20 1.04 12.56
CA TYR A 563 0.84 -0.38 12.62
C TYR A 563 1.36 -1.14 13.85
N ASN A 564 2.24 -0.53 14.65
CA ASN A 564 3.01 -1.21 15.71
C ASN A 564 3.79 -2.42 15.17
N ASP A 565 4.41 -2.23 13.99
CA ASP A 565 5.25 -3.21 13.31
C ASP A 565 6.72 -2.80 13.39
N PRO A 566 7.54 -3.45 14.23
CA PRO A 566 8.93 -3.03 14.45
C PRO A 566 9.90 -3.54 13.38
N ARG A 567 9.47 -4.43 12.46
CA ARG A 567 10.40 -5.17 11.59
C ARG A 567 11.25 -4.26 10.72
N LEU A 568 10.65 -3.23 10.11
CA LEU A 568 11.38 -2.26 9.29
C LEU A 568 12.42 -1.47 10.09
N ILE A 569 12.06 -1.00 11.29
CA ILE A 569 13.00 -0.24 12.11
C ILE A 569 14.13 -1.14 12.63
N GLU A 570 13.86 -2.41 12.93
CA GLU A 570 14.87 -3.38 13.35
C GLU A 570 15.81 -3.74 12.19
N LYS A 571 15.25 -4.12 11.03
CA LYS A 571 15.98 -4.60 9.86
C LYS A 571 16.88 -3.53 9.26
N TYR A 572 16.41 -2.29 9.16
CA TYR A 572 17.09 -1.24 8.41
C TYR A 572 17.83 -0.20 9.26
N TYR A 573 17.78 -0.26 10.60
CA TYR A 573 18.42 0.73 11.47
C TYR A 573 19.89 1.01 11.11
N SER A 574 20.68 -0.03 10.89
CA SER A 574 22.09 0.13 10.54
C SER A 574 22.29 0.81 9.18
N GLN A 575 21.43 0.52 8.20
CA GLN A 575 21.49 1.18 6.88
C GLN A 575 20.96 2.62 6.94
N MET A 576 19.98 2.91 7.78
CA MET A 576 19.54 4.29 8.05
C MET A 576 20.71 5.14 8.60
N LYS A 577 21.55 4.57 9.47
CA LYS A 577 22.81 5.23 9.91
C LYS A 577 23.82 5.37 8.77
N GLU A 578 23.93 4.38 7.90
CA GLU A 578 24.83 4.45 6.74
C GLU A 578 24.46 5.63 5.83
N TRP A 579 23.18 5.88 5.59
CA TRP A 579 22.71 7.05 4.85
C TRP A 579 23.19 8.37 5.46
N PHE A 580 23.23 8.48 6.79
CA PHE A 580 23.77 9.67 7.45
C PHE A 580 25.25 9.91 7.17
N LYS A 581 26.05 8.88 6.87
CA LYS A 581 27.45 9.09 6.42
C LYS A 581 27.50 9.86 5.10
N TYR A 582 26.54 9.63 4.21
CA TYR A 582 26.40 10.41 2.98
C TYR A 582 25.97 11.85 3.27
N VAL A 583 25.04 12.06 4.21
CA VAL A 583 24.67 13.41 4.67
C VAL A 583 25.88 14.14 5.26
N ASP A 584 26.67 13.48 6.09
CA ASP A 584 27.86 14.03 6.75
C ASP A 584 28.91 14.46 5.73
N LYS A 585 29.13 13.64 4.70
CA LYS A 585 30.06 13.93 3.61
C LYS A 585 29.77 15.25 2.88
N TYR A 586 28.51 15.66 2.80
CA TYR A 586 28.09 16.90 2.12
C TYR A 586 27.59 17.97 3.10
N THR A 587 27.85 17.81 4.39
CA THR A 587 27.61 18.83 5.40
C THR A 587 28.83 19.75 5.47
N VAL A 588 28.63 21.03 5.16
CA VAL A 588 29.68 22.07 5.18
C VAL A 588 29.29 23.10 6.23
N ASP A 589 30.23 23.41 7.14
CA ASP A 589 30.01 24.32 8.27
C ASP A 589 28.76 23.97 9.12
N GLY A 590 28.43 22.69 9.20
CA GLY A 590 27.29 22.18 9.99
C GLY A 590 25.93 22.16 9.27
N LEU A 591 25.84 22.65 8.03
CA LEU A 591 24.63 22.57 7.20
C LEU A 591 24.84 21.66 6.00
N LEU A 592 23.83 20.84 5.69
CA LEU A 592 23.79 20.08 4.45
C LEU A 592 23.78 21.04 3.26
N LYS A 593 24.66 20.80 2.30
CA LYS A 593 24.68 21.45 0.98
C LYS A 593 24.21 20.49 -0.12
N ARG A 594 23.94 21.05 -1.29
CA ARG A 594 23.46 20.31 -2.47
C ARG A 594 24.36 19.10 -2.76
N TRP A 595 23.71 17.97 -3.04
CA TRP A 595 24.41 16.76 -3.48
C TRP A 595 24.88 16.89 -4.93
N PRO A 596 26.00 16.23 -5.28
CA PRO A 596 26.46 16.21 -6.65
C PRO A 596 25.52 15.38 -7.53
N ASP A 597 25.40 15.81 -8.79
CA ASP A 597 24.69 15.07 -9.81
C ASP A 597 25.51 13.82 -10.21
N THR A 598 24.82 12.73 -10.52
CA THR A 598 25.38 11.41 -10.85
C THR A 598 24.47 10.72 -11.88
N LYS A 599 24.92 9.62 -12.47
CA LYS A 599 24.11 8.84 -13.43
C LYS A 599 22.76 8.32 -12.91
N TYR A 600 22.53 8.37 -11.59
CA TYR A 600 21.29 7.91 -10.94
C TYR A 600 20.60 9.01 -10.12
N ARG A 601 21.10 10.26 -10.17
CA ARG A 601 20.58 11.45 -9.47
C ARG A 601 20.95 12.67 -10.32
N ASP A 602 19.98 13.28 -10.99
CA ASP A 602 20.27 14.19 -12.11
C ASP A 602 20.00 15.68 -11.79
N TRP A 603 19.18 15.97 -10.76
CA TRP A 603 18.98 17.36 -10.27
C TRP A 603 18.44 17.43 -8.83
N TYR A 604 18.66 18.58 -8.17
CA TYR A 604 18.33 18.83 -6.75
C TYR A 604 17.08 19.73 -6.58
N LEU A 605 16.11 19.30 -5.77
CA LEU A 605 14.78 19.89 -5.64
C LEU A 605 14.49 20.45 -4.24
N GLY A 606 13.79 21.60 -4.20
CA GLY A 606 13.16 22.18 -3.01
C GLY A 606 11.68 21.79 -2.93
N ASP A 607 10.79 22.79 -2.80
CA ASP A 607 9.34 22.57 -2.78
C ASP A 607 8.78 22.29 -4.19
N TRP A 608 9.08 21.10 -4.72
CA TRP A 608 8.74 20.71 -6.07
C TRP A 608 7.26 20.95 -6.40
N LEU A 609 6.99 21.65 -7.52
CA LEU A 609 5.65 22.00 -8.01
C LEU A 609 4.81 22.86 -7.06
N ALA A 610 5.46 23.77 -6.33
CA ALA A 610 4.73 24.90 -5.76
C ALA A 610 4.02 25.71 -6.87
N PRO A 611 2.85 26.31 -6.60
CA PRO A 611 2.08 27.01 -7.61
C PRO A 611 2.80 28.28 -8.10
N MET A 612 2.36 28.78 -9.26
CA MET A 612 2.88 30.02 -9.86
C MET A 612 2.87 31.16 -8.84
N GLY A 613 3.99 31.89 -8.77
CA GLY A 613 4.20 32.96 -7.78
C GLY A 613 4.97 32.53 -6.53
N VAL A 614 5.28 31.23 -6.38
CA VAL A 614 6.18 30.70 -5.35
C VAL A 614 7.53 30.35 -5.97
N ASP A 615 8.61 30.97 -5.50
CA ASP A 615 9.98 30.69 -5.95
C ASP A 615 10.55 29.44 -5.23
N ALA A 616 10.04 28.27 -5.59
CA ALA A 616 10.48 26.99 -5.01
C ALA A 616 11.92 26.60 -5.40
N GLY A 617 12.51 27.26 -6.39
CA GLY A 617 13.89 27.08 -6.82
C GLY A 617 14.89 27.94 -6.05
N ASN A 618 14.42 28.83 -5.17
CA ASN A 618 15.28 29.71 -4.39
C ASN A 618 16.27 28.91 -3.54
N GLN A 619 17.57 29.14 -3.73
CA GLN A 619 18.60 28.35 -3.05
C GLN A 619 18.52 28.43 -1.51
N ALA A 620 18.12 29.58 -0.95
CA ALA A 620 17.98 29.73 0.50
C ALA A 620 16.80 28.91 1.04
N SER A 621 15.69 28.82 0.30
CA SER A 621 14.55 27.96 0.64
C SER A 621 14.94 26.47 0.51
N VAL A 622 15.60 26.08 -0.58
CA VAL A 622 16.09 24.71 -0.79
C VAL A 622 17.01 24.26 0.35
N ASP A 623 17.96 25.11 0.75
CA ASP A 623 18.89 24.82 1.85
C ASP A 623 18.15 24.73 3.19
N LEU A 624 17.21 25.64 3.47
CA LEU A 624 16.38 25.63 4.68
C LEU A 624 15.55 24.34 4.80
N VAL A 625 14.81 24.01 3.76
CA VAL A 625 13.92 22.83 3.69
C VAL A 625 14.74 21.55 3.84
N SER A 626 15.87 21.46 3.13
CA SER A 626 16.78 20.32 3.21
C SER A 626 17.29 20.09 4.63
N ASN A 627 17.71 21.15 5.32
CA ASN A 627 18.24 21.05 6.68
C ASN A 627 17.14 20.83 7.73
N CYS A 628 15.93 21.38 7.54
CA CYS A 628 14.77 21.03 8.37
C CYS A 628 14.44 19.53 8.25
N PHE A 629 14.50 18.98 7.04
CA PHE A 629 14.30 17.54 6.84
C PHE A 629 15.40 16.68 7.48
N ILE A 630 16.67 17.12 7.46
CA ILE A 630 17.73 16.43 8.22
C ILE A 630 17.45 16.46 9.73
N SER A 631 16.97 17.58 10.27
CA SER A 631 16.53 17.67 11.67
C SER A 631 15.37 16.71 11.99
N GLU A 632 14.40 16.57 11.09
CA GLU A 632 13.32 15.57 11.19
C GLU A 632 13.87 14.14 11.19
N CYS A 633 14.78 13.80 10.28
CA CYS A 633 15.44 12.48 10.23
C CYS A 633 16.25 12.19 11.51
N LEU A 634 16.95 13.17 12.07
CA LEU A 634 17.66 13.00 13.35
C LEU A 634 16.67 12.75 14.50
N SER A 635 15.52 13.42 14.50
CA SER A 635 14.44 13.13 15.46
C SER A 635 13.92 11.71 15.29
N THR A 636 13.76 11.23 14.05
CA THR A 636 13.32 9.87 13.76
C THR A 636 14.35 8.84 14.22
N MET A 637 15.64 9.09 14.00
CA MET A 637 16.72 8.22 14.49
C MET A 637 16.79 8.19 16.02
N TYR A 638 16.64 9.34 16.69
CA TYR A 638 16.51 9.39 18.16
C TYR A 638 15.38 8.48 18.65
N LYS A 639 14.17 8.64 18.12
CA LYS A 639 12.98 7.86 18.53
C LYS A 639 13.15 6.37 18.24
N THR A 640 13.74 6.05 17.10
CA THR A 640 14.03 4.66 16.70
C THR A 640 15.07 4.04 17.63
N ALA A 641 16.16 4.74 17.93
CA ALA A 641 17.20 4.28 18.84
C ALA A 641 16.65 4.01 20.25
N ILE A 642 15.82 4.90 20.79
CA ILE A 642 15.12 4.67 22.07
C ILE A 642 14.26 3.41 22.01
N THR A 643 13.47 3.24 20.94
CA THR A 643 12.59 2.08 20.75
C THR A 643 13.37 0.77 20.70
N LEU A 644 14.54 0.76 20.07
CA LEU A 644 15.45 -0.39 19.97
C LEU A 644 16.37 -0.55 21.19
N GLY A 645 16.21 0.25 22.25
CA GLY A 645 17.03 0.18 23.46
C GLY A 645 18.45 0.75 23.33
N LYS A 646 18.76 1.49 22.26
CA LYS A 646 20.07 2.09 21.96
C LYS A 646 20.19 3.51 22.51
N ARG A 647 20.21 3.64 23.84
CA ARG A 647 20.13 4.95 24.52
C ARG A 647 21.28 5.90 24.21
N GLU A 648 22.52 5.42 24.16
CA GLU A 648 23.70 6.25 23.85
C GLU A 648 23.60 6.86 22.44
N GLU A 649 23.30 6.02 21.43
CA GLU A 649 23.09 6.51 20.06
C GLU A 649 21.92 7.50 19.97
N ALA A 650 20.86 7.29 20.76
CA ALA A 650 19.74 8.23 20.82
C ALA A 650 20.22 9.62 21.29
N GLU A 651 20.98 9.69 22.38
CA GLU A 651 21.51 10.94 22.91
C GLU A 651 22.41 11.66 21.88
N GLU A 652 23.22 10.93 21.12
CA GLU A 652 24.02 11.48 20.02
C GLU A 652 23.14 12.14 18.95
N PHE A 653 22.07 11.47 18.50
CA PHE A 653 21.15 12.04 17.52
C PHE A 653 20.42 13.28 18.07
N ALA A 654 20.04 13.27 19.34
CA ALA A 654 19.39 14.42 20.00
C ALA A 654 20.33 15.64 20.05
N MET A 655 21.57 15.46 20.50
CA MET A 655 22.57 16.53 20.53
C MET A 655 22.88 17.08 19.13
N ARG A 656 22.99 16.20 18.13
CA ARG A 656 23.22 16.61 16.75
C ARG A 656 22.04 17.43 16.20
N ARG A 657 20.81 17.03 16.50
CA ARG A 657 19.60 17.78 16.11
C ARG A 657 19.55 19.15 16.76
N GLU A 658 19.87 19.26 18.04
CA GLU A 658 19.87 20.55 18.76
C GLU A 658 20.87 21.54 18.12
N LYS A 659 22.10 21.08 17.84
CA LYS A 659 23.12 21.89 17.17
C LYS A 659 22.67 22.36 15.79
N LEU A 660 22.11 21.45 14.99
CA LEU A 660 21.58 21.75 13.66
C LEU A 660 20.45 22.79 13.74
N ASN A 661 19.48 22.61 14.63
CA ASN A 661 18.34 23.54 14.77
C ASN A 661 18.79 24.96 15.12
N LYS A 662 19.76 25.13 16.02
CA LYS A 662 20.34 26.44 16.36
C LYS A 662 20.96 27.10 15.13
N LEU A 663 21.71 26.34 14.34
CA LEU A 663 22.37 26.85 13.14
C LEU A 663 21.37 27.20 12.02
N ILE A 664 20.30 26.40 11.84
CA ILE A 664 19.21 26.73 10.91
C ILE A 664 18.58 28.07 11.32
N HIS A 665 18.26 28.26 12.61
CA HIS A 665 17.68 29.52 13.09
C HIS A 665 18.60 30.71 12.79
N GLN A 666 19.87 30.61 13.16
CA GLN A 666 20.86 31.67 12.95
C GLN A 666 21.07 32.02 11.47
N THR A 667 20.97 31.03 10.57
CA THR A 667 21.27 31.20 9.14
C THR A 667 20.08 31.75 8.36
N PHE A 668 18.87 31.28 8.68
CA PHE A 668 17.70 31.49 7.81
C PHE A 668 16.62 32.40 8.40
N TYR A 669 16.66 32.75 9.68
CA TYR A 669 15.70 33.69 10.27
C TYR A 669 16.08 35.14 9.95
N ARG A 670 15.10 35.90 9.45
CA ARG A 670 15.21 37.34 9.15
C ARG A 670 14.46 38.11 10.22
N GLU A 671 15.19 38.63 11.21
CA GLU A 671 14.62 39.22 12.43
C GLU A 671 13.72 40.44 12.16
N ASP A 672 14.16 41.32 11.26
CA ASP A 672 13.45 42.56 10.89
C ASP A 672 12.05 42.30 10.33
N GLU A 673 11.89 41.21 9.57
CA GLU A 673 10.62 40.81 8.96
C GLU A 673 9.87 39.78 9.80
N GLY A 674 10.56 39.08 10.72
CA GLY A 674 9.98 37.97 11.46
C GLY A 674 9.63 36.76 10.58
N ILE A 675 10.44 36.51 9.55
CA ILE A 675 10.24 35.41 8.59
C ILE A 675 11.48 34.53 8.46
N TYR A 676 11.32 33.36 7.84
CA TYR A 676 12.43 32.49 7.43
C TYR A 676 12.61 32.54 5.92
N SER A 677 13.85 32.66 5.46
CA SER A 677 14.22 32.60 4.03
C SER A 677 13.33 33.48 3.13
N THR A 678 12.49 32.87 2.29
CA THR A 678 11.62 33.57 1.33
C THR A 678 10.28 34.01 1.93
N GLY A 679 9.96 33.56 3.15
CA GLY A 679 8.65 33.75 3.78
C GLY A 679 7.53 32.96 3.09
N SER A 680 7.86 31.92 2.32
CA SER A 680 6.85 30.99 1.80
C SER A 680 6.14 30.24 2.94
N GLN A 681 4.96 29.68 2.66
CA GLN A 681 4.22 28.88 3.64
C GLN A 681 5.09 27.73 4.18
N LEU A 682 5.83 27.04 3.30
CA LEU A 682 6.75 25.98 3.69
C LEU A 682 7.91 26.50 4.54
N ASP A 683 8.59 27.57 4.10
CA ASP A 683 9.78 28.13 4.78
C ASP A 683 9.47 28.55 6.21
N MET A 684 8.22 28.93 6.48
CA MET A 684 7.76 29.34 7.81
C MET A 684 7.24 28.15 8.64
N CYS A 685 6.48 27.24 8.03
CA CYS A 685 5.86 26.11 8.74
C CYS A 685 6.88 25.05 9.15
N TYR A 686 7.86 24.73 8.29
CA TYR A 686 8.77 23.63 8.56
C TYR A 686 9.67 23.88 9.79
N PRO A 687 10.33 25.04 9.93
CA PRO A 687 11.13 25.34 11.13
C PRO A 687 10.32 25.26 12.42
N MET A 688 9.04 25.68 12.40
CA MET A 688 8.17 25.56 13.57
C MET A 688 7.90 24.11 13.95
N LEU A 689 7.72 23.22 12.96
CA LEU A 689 7.44 21.81 13.20
C LEU A 689 8.64 21.03 13.73
N VAL A 690 9.85 21.34 13.23
CA VAL A 690 11.07 20.63 13.64
C VAL A 690 11.75 21.22 14.88
N GLY A 691 11.18 22.29 15.46
CA GLY A 691 11.67 22.93 16.68
C GLY A 691 12.89 23.82 16.47
N VAL A 692 12.98 24.47 15.30
CA VAL A 692 14.00 25.49 15.00
C VAL A 692 13.60 26.85 15.57
N VAL A 693 12.31 27.19 15.54
CA VAL A 693 11.82 28.50 16.01
C VAL A 693 11.84 28.56 17.54
N PRO A 694 12.53 29.55 18.14
CA PRO A 694 12.48 29.76 19.58
C PRO A 694 11.06 30.06 20.08
N ASP A 695 10.72 29.60 21.29
CA ASP A 695 9.39 29.77 21.89
C ASP A 695 8.93 31.24 21.93
N SER A 696 9.86 32.17 22.17
CA SER A 696 9.58 33.63 22.21
C SER A 696 9.15 34.20 20.85
N LEU A 697 9.51 33.55 19.74
CA LEU A 697 9.21 33.98 18.38
C LEU A 697 8.07 33.18 17.74
N TYR A 698 7.69 32.04 18.33
CA TYR A 698 6.76 31.09 17.72
C TYR A 698 5.42 31.74 17.33
N ASN A 699 4.82 32.51 18.25
CA ASN A 699 3.54 33.18 17.97
C ASN A 699 3.65 34.24 16.86
N LYS A 700 4.73 35.04 16.85
CA LYS A 700 5.00 36.03 15.80
C LYS A 700 5.11 35.36 14.42
N VAL A 701 5.90 34.30 14.33
CA VAL A 701 6.09 33.55 13.07
C VAL A 701 4.78 32.90 12.62
N LYS A 702 4.01 32.32 13.54
CA LYS A 702 2.68 31.74 13.26
C LYS A 702 1.69 32.77 12.73
N GLU A 703 1.62 33.96 13.35
CA GLU A 703 0.76 35.06 12.89
C GLU A 703 1.19 35.55 11.50
N ASN A 704 2.49 35.68 11.27
CA ASN A 704 3.04 36.05 9.96
C ASN A 704 2.70 35.04 8.85
N VAL A 705 2.65 33.73 9.12
CA VAL A 705 2.21 32.73 8.13
C VAL A 705 0.80 33.03 7.63
N VAL A 706 -0.11 33.32 8.57
CA VAL A 706 -1.51 33.60 8.25
C VAL A 706 -1.64 34.92 7.50
N ALA A 707 -1.02 35.99 8.02
CA ALA A 707 -1.05 37.32 7.41
C ALA A 707 -0.47 37.31 5.98
N MET A 708 0.74 36.76 5.79
CA MET A 708 1.37 36.69 4.47
C MET A 708 0.59 35.80 3.50
N THR A 709 -0.08 34.77 3.98
CA THR A 709 -0.93 33.95 3.12
C THR A 709 -2.12 34.74 2.58
N GLU A 710 -2.75 35.55 3.42
CA GLU A 710 -3.83 36.43 2.99
C GLU A 710 -3.31 37.52 2.04
N GLU A 711 -2.22 38.20 2.38
CA GLU A 711 -1.71 39.35 1.61
C GLU A 711 -1.04 38.94 0.29
N LYS A 712 -0.16 37.94 0.31
CA LYS A 712 0.67 37.55 -0.85
C LYS A 712 -0.01 36.50 -1.71
N TYR A 713 -0.74 35.57 -1.10
CA TYR A 713 -1.36 34.44 -1.79
C TYR A 713 -2.90 34.52 -1.80
N LYS A 714 -3.50 35.63 -1.33
CA LYS A 714 -4.96 35.86 -1.34
C LYS A 714 -5.75 34.75 -0.65
N GLY A 715 -5.16 34.13 0.37
CA GLY A 715 -5.76 33.02 1.11
C GLY A 715 -5.68 31.66 0.40
N HIS A 716 -4.86 31.50 -0.65
CA HIS A 716 -4.66 30.22 -1.34
C HIS A 716 -3.58 29.36 -0.68
N ILE A 717 -3.66 28.06 -0.95
CA ILE A 717 -2.55 27.15 -0.75
C ILE A 717 -1.41 27.53 -1.70
N ALA A 718 -0.19 27.66 -1.17
CA ALA A 718 0.97 28.15 -1.90
C ALA A 718 2.20 27.26 -1.64
N VAL A 719 1.98 25.95 -1.72
CA VAL A 719 3.00 24.91 -1.47
C VAL A 719 2.98 23.83 -2.55
N GLY A 720 4.13 23.21 -2.75
CA GLY A 720 4.35 22.06 -3.61
C GLY A 720 4.28 20.73 -2.86
N LEU A 721 4.91 19.72 -3.45
CA LEU A 721 4.94 18.33 -2.97
C LEU A 721 5.47 18.22 -1.54
N VAL A 722 6.50 18.99 -1.18
CA VAL A 722 7.11 18.96 0.15
C VAL A 722 6.25 19.79 1.12
N GLY A 723 5.75 20.94 0.68
CA GLY A 723 5.02 21.85 1.54
C GLY A 723 3.61 21.41 1.89
N VAL A 724 2.89 20.66 1.04
CA VAL A 724 1.53 20.15 1.37
C VAL A 724 1.47 19.37 2.69
N PRO A 725 2.26 18.29 2.90
CA PRO A 725 2.22 17.54 4.17
C PRO A 725 2.69 18.39 5.36
N ILE A 726 3.67 19.26 5.17
CA ILE A 726 4.24 20.11 6.22
C ILE A 726 3.24 21.19 6.66
N LEU A 727 2.60 21.89 5.72
CA LEU A 727 1.55 22.86 6.01
C LEU A 727 0.34 22.18 6.67
N THR A 728 -0.03 20.99 6.20
CA THR A 728 -1.11 20.19 6.78
C THR A 728 -0.82 19.85 8.24
N GLU A 729 0.36 19.30 8.53
CA GLU A 729 0.76 18.95 9.90
C GLU A 729 0.84 20.18 10.80
N TRP A 730 1.38 21.29 10.29
CA TRP A 730 1.43 22.55 11.02
C TRP A 730 0.03 23.05 11.37
N ALA A 731 -0.92 23.00 10.44
CA ALA A 731 -2.28 23.44 10.66
C ALA A 731 -2.99 22.58 11.72
N VAL A 732 -2.81 21.24 11.65
CA VAL A 732 -3.34 20.30 12.66
C VAL A 732 -2.75 20.58 14.04
N ARG A 733 -1.42 20.70 14.15
CA ARG A 733 -0.76 20.90 15.46
C ARG A 733 -1.07 22.27 16.08
N ASN A 734 -1.22 23.31 15.26
CA ASN A 734 -1.54 24.67 15.71
C ASN A 734 -3.04 24.98 15.79
N LYS A 735 -3.90 23.97 15.59
CA LYS A 735 -5.37 24.11 15.57
C LYS A 735 -5.86 25.22 14.61
N GLN A 736 -5.18 25.40 13.47
CA GLN A 736 -5.51 26.39 12.44
C GLN A 736 -6.54 25.83 11.45
N VAL A 737 -7.61 25.23 11.96
CA VAL A 737 -8.58 24.51 11.15
C VAL A 737 -9.34 25.42 10.20
N ASP A 738 -9.73 26.62 10.64
CA ASP A 738 -10.44 27.59 9.81
C ASP A 738 -9.56 28.13 8.69
N PHE A 739 -8.32 28.51 9.00
CA PHE A 739 -7.33 28.96 8.02
C PHE A 739 -7.17 27.95 6.89
N PHE A 740 -7.01 26.68 7.25
CA PHE A 740 -6.83 25.62 6.27
C PHE A 740 -8.12 25.25 5.52
N TYR A 741 -9.26 25.28 6.21
CA TYR A 741 -10.58 25.10 5.59
C TYR A 741 -10.84 26.16 4.52
N GLN A 742 -10.55 27.44 4.79
CA GLN A 742 -10.72 28.51 3.79
C GLN A 742 -9.87 28.27 2.53
N MET A 743 -8.64 27.76 2.67
CA MET A 743 -7.85 27.35 1.49
C MET A 743 -8.52 26.25 0.69
N MET A 744 -9.12 25.25 1.35
CA MET A 744 -9.81 24.14 0.68
C MET A 744 -11.06 24.60 -0.07
N LYS A 745 -11.63 25.75 0.32
CA LYS A 745 -12.80 26.35 -0.31
C LYS A 745 -12.48 27.24 -1.51
N LYS A 746 -11.19 27.48 -1.81
CA LYS A 746 -10.78 28.22 -3.01
C LYS A 746 -11.09 27.43 -4.29
N ARG A 747 -11.86 28.05 -5.18
CA ARG A 747 -12.30 27.48 -6.47
C ARG A 747 -11.49 27.98 -7.66
N ASP A 748 -10.84 29.13 -7.52
CA ASP A 748 -9.86 29.66 -8.48
C ASP A 748 -8.45 29.12 -8.21
N TYR A 749 -7.54 29.34 -9.17
CA TYR A 749 -6.18 28.82 -9.11
C TYR A 749 -5.36 29.47 -7.98
N PRO A 750 -4.55 28.68 -7.23
CA PRO A 750 -4.49 27.22 -7.16
C PRO A 750 -5.44 26.65 -6.08
N GLY A 751 -5.92 25.41 -6.25
CA GLY A 751 -6.72 24.73 -5.22
C GLY A 751 -7.28 23.35 -5.64
N TYR A 752 -7.78 22.58 -4.67
CA TYR A 752 -8.39 21.27 -4.95
C TYR A 752 -9.77 21.41 -5.61
N LEU A 753 -10.57 22.41 -5.22
CA LEU A 753 -11.82 22.69 -5.92
C LEU A 753 -11.58 23.27 -7.30
N TYR A 754 -10.50 24.03 -7.49
CA TYR A 754 -10.06 24.38 -8.84
C TYR A 754 -9.85 23.13 -9.70
N MET A 755 -9.14 22.11 -9.21
CA MET A 755 -8.99 20.83 -9.93
C MET A 755 -10.35 20.20 -10.26
N ILE A 756 -11.23 20.06 -9.26
CA ILE A 756 -12.55 19.43 -9.41
C ILE A 756 -13.42 20.18 -10.42
N ASP A 757 -13.48 21.51 -10.31
CA ASP A 757 -14.26 22.38 -11.21
C ASP A 757 -13.75 22.33 -12.66
N HIS A 758 -12.49 21.93 -12.84
CA HIS A 758 -11.85 21.72 -14.15
C HIS A 758 -11.78 20.22 -14.53
N GLY A 759 -12.66 19.39 -13.96
CA GLY A 759 -12.89 18.01 -14.39
C GLY A 759 -11.93 16.97 -13.82
N ALA A 760 -11.18 17.30 -12.75
CA ALA A 760 -10.34 16.34 -12.07
C ALA A 760 -11.15 15.17 -11.51
N THR A 761 -10.66 13.96 -11.75
CA THR A 761 -11.21 12.74 -11.17
C THR A 761 -10.20 12.00 -10.28
N ALA A 762 -8.95 12.46 -10.30
CA ALA A 762 -7.83 12.15 -9.43
C ALA A 762 -6.98 13.44 -9.28
N THR A 763 -6.09 13.51 -8.31
CA THR A 763 -5.20 14.68 -8.14
C THR A 763 -4.17 14.76 -9.26
N TRP A 764 -3.86 15.98 -9.69
CA TRP A 764 -2.92 16.24 -10.78
C TRP A 764 -1.49 16.45 -10.26
N GLU A 765 -0.54 16.37 -11.18
CA GLU A 765 0.88 16.64 -10.91
C GLU A 765 1.13 18.13 -10.68
N TYR A 766 0.71 18.97 -11.62
CA TYR A 766 0.75 20.42 -11.50
C TYR A 766 -0.61 20.90 -11.01
N TRP A 767 -0.64 21.95 -10.18
CA TRP A 767 -1.89 22.63 -9.82
C TRP A 767 -2.71 23.07 -11.05
N SER A 768 -2.05 23.37 -12.18
CA SER A 768 -2.68 23.73 -13.47
C SER A 768 -3.24 22.53 -14.25
N GLY A 769 -2.73 21.32 -14.01
CA GLY A 769 -3.06 20.11 -14.77
C GLY A 769 -2.36 20.00 -16.12
N GLU A 770 -1.23 20.67 -16.35
CA GLU A 770 -0.56 20.68 -17.67
C GLU A 770 0.24 19.41 -18.02
N ARG A 771 0.41 18.48 -17.09
CA ARG A 771 1.08 17.18 -17.28
C ARG A 771 0.18 16.03 -16.81
N SER A 772 0.61 15.18 -15.87
CA SER A 772 -0.21 14.06 -15.41
C SER A 772 -1.47 14.53 -14.66
N ARG A 773 -2.61 13.90 -14.98
CA ARG A 773 -3.91 14.05 -14.31
C ARG A 773 -4.18 12.97 -13.27
N VAL A 774 -3.17 12.17 -12.93
CA VAL A 774 -3.18 11.19 -11.84
C VAL A 774 -1.78 11.09 -11.23
N HIS A 775 -1.54 11.86 -10.17
CA HIS A 775 -0.22 12.02 -9.57
C HIS A 775 -0.29 12.17 -8.04
N ASN A 776 0.83 11.84 -7.38
CA ASN A 776 0.91 11.82 -5.93
C ASN A 776 1.13 13.19 -5.22
N CYS A 777 1.52 14.25 -5.93
CA CYS A 777 2.16 15.43 -5.32
C CYS A 777 1.41 16.07 -4.14
N TYR A 778 0.09 16.11 -4.19
CA TYR A 778 -0.72 16.90 -3.24
C TYR A 778 -1.60 16.05 -2.31
N ASN A 779 -1.34 14.75 -2.20
CA ASN A 779 -2.22 13.87 -1.42
C ASN A 779 -1.90 13.79 0.08
N GLY A 780 -0.80 14.39 0.55
CA GLY A 780 -0.45 14.49 1.98
C GLY A 780 -1.52 15.15 2.85
N ILE A 781 -2.38 15.97 2.22
CA ILE A 781 -3.51 16.63 2.88
C ILE A 781 -4.58 15.65 3.40
N GLY A 782 -4.59 14.41 2.89
CA GLY A 782 -5.53 13.38 3.33
C GLY A 782 -5.56 13.19 4.86
N THR A 783 -4.43 13.40 5.54
CA THR A 783 -4.33 13.34 7.00
C THR A 783 -5.17 14.39 7.73
N TRP A 784 -5.40 15.57 7.15
CA TRP A 784 -6.17 16.66 7.76
C TRP A 784 -7.61 16.24 8.08
N PHE A 785 -8.25 15.51 7.16
CA PHE A 785 -9.62 15.02 7.32
C PHE A 785 -9.77 14.10 8.54
N TYR A 786 -8.78 13.25 8.79
CA TYR A 786 -8.81 12.29 9.90
C TYR A 786 -8.33 12.90 11.22
N GLN A 787 -7.26 13.70 11.18
CA GLN A 787 -6.60 14.21 12.38
C GLN A 787 -7.20 15.53 12.89
N ALA A 788 -7.56 16.45 11.99
CA ALA A 788 -8.17 17.73 12.36
C ALA A 788 -9.69 17.57 12.44
N VAL A 789 -10.35 17.34 11.31
CA VAL A 789 -11.84 17.32 11.26
C VAL A 789 -12.39 16.11 12.01
N GLY A 790 -11.85 14.91 11.77
CA GLY A 790 -12.21 13.70 12.50
C GLY A 790 -11.68 13.63 13.94
N GLY A 791 -10.58 14.34 14.22
CA GLY A 791 -9.95 14.37 15.53
C GLY A 791 -9.18 13.12 15.94
N ILE A 792 -9.03 12.10 15.07
CA ILE A 792 -8.29 10.88 15.40
C ILE A 792 -6.80 11.14 15.20
N ARG A 793 -6.05 11.22 16.30
CA ARG A 793 -4.60 11.46 16.27
C ARG A 793 -3.83 10.31 16.90
N LEU A 794 -2.78 9.87 16.22
CA LEU A 794 -1.85 8.86 16.73
C LEU A 794 -1.14 9.35 17.99
N ASP A 795 -0.94 8.44 18.95
CA ASP A 795 0.08 8.59 19.99
C ASP A 795 1.34 7.84 19.56
N GLU A 796 2.38 8.60 19.22
CA GLU A 796 3.67 8.06 18.80
C GLU A 796 4.36 7.25 19.90
N ALA A 797 4.10 7.54 21.19
CA ALA A 797 4.64 6.77 22.31
C ALA A 797 3.93 5.43 22.53
N LYS A 798 2.76 5.23 21.90
CA LYS A 798 1.91 4.04 21.98
C LYS A 798 1.41 3.66 20.57
N PRO A 799 2.33 3.18 19.71
CA PRO A 799 2.09 2.97 18.29
C PRO A 799 0.96 1.97 17.98
N GLY A 800 0.50 1.98 16.73
CA GLY A 800 -0.57 1.13 16.23
C GLY A 800 -1.95 1.54 16.76
N TYR A 801 -2.11 2.80 17.19
CA TYR A 801 -3.30 3.27 17.92
C TYR A 801 -3.54 2.49 19.22
N ARG A 802 -2.48 1.96 19.85
CA ARG A 802 -2.61 1.30 21.15
C ARG A 802 -3.11 2.30 22.20
N HIS A 803 -2.65 3.53 22.09
CA HIS A 803 -3.36 4.71 22.57
C HIS A 803 -3.51 5.70 21.41
N PHE A 804 -4.54 6.54 21.47
CA PHE A 804 -4.76 7.61 20.50
C PHE A 804 -5.46 8.80 21.16
N TYR A 805 -5.34 9.98 20.56
CA TYR A 805 -6.05 11.17 20.97
C TYR A 805 -7.31 11.37 20.13
N VAL A 806 -8.34 11.92 20.77
CA VAL A 806 -9.59 12.35 20.14
C VAL A 806 -9.71 13.85 20.34
N ASP A 807 -9.35 14.62 19.32
CA ASP A 807 -9.27 16.08 19.34
C ASP A 807 -9.88 16.71 18.07
N PRO A 808 -11.21 16.61 17.85
CA PRO A 808 -11.84 17.21 16.68
C PRO A 808 -11.68 18.73 16.69
N GLN A 809 -11.24 19.26 15.54
CA GLN A 809 -11.14 20.68 15.26
C GLN A 809 -12.27 21.03 14.31
N ILE A 810 -13.15 21.95 14.72
CA ILE A 810 -14.41 22.23 14.02
C ILE A 810 -14.22 23.45 13.12
N PRO A 811 -14.21 23.31 11.78
CA PRO A 811 -14.18 24.46 10.88
C PRO A 811 -15.53 25.20 10.88
N ASN A 812 -15.48 26.53 10.78
CA ASN A 812 -16.63 27.42 10.61
C ASN A 812 -17.31 27.15 9.26
N GLY A 813 -18.39 26.36 9.29
CA GLY A 813 -19.12 25.90 8.10
C GLY A 813 -19.41 24.39 8.10
N VAL A 814 -18.76 23.62 8.98
CA VAL A 814 -19.00 22.18 9.13
C VAL A 814 -19.79 21.90 10.42
N THR A 815 -20.98 21.32 10.27
CA THR A 815 -21.91 21.06 11.38
C THR A 815 -21.87 19.62 11.88
N TRP A 816 -21.30 18.69 11.10
CA TRP A 816 -21.06 17.32 11.55
C TRP A 816 -19.95 16.65 10.74
N ALA A 817 -19.28 15.67 11.34
CA ALA A 817 -18.42 14.72 10.65
C ALA A 817 -18.51 13.32 11.26
N LYS A 818 -18.28 12.31 10.42
CA LYS A 818 -18.21 10.89 10.77
C LYS A 818 -16.93 10.31 10.21
N VAL A 819 -16.13 9.72 11.08
CA VAL A 819 -14.82 9.20 10.70
C VAL A 819 -14.60 7.84 11.34
N THR A 820 -14.10 6.88 10.56
CA THR A 820 -13.65 5.60 11.08
C THR A 820 -12.20 5.31 10.67
N LYS A 821 -11.47 4.62 11.54
CA LYS A 821 -10.14 4.05 11.26
C LYS A 821 -10.08 2.64 11.84
N GLU A 822 -9.91 1.65 10.97
CA GLU A 822 -9.57 0.28 11.32
C GLU A 822 -8.08 0.23 11.69
N SER A 823 -7.81 0.12 12.99
CA SER A 823 -6.45 -0.03 13.54
C SER A 823 -6.05 -1.51 13.60
N PRO A 824 -4.78 -1.83 13.91
CA PRO A 824 -4.37 -3.19 14.25
C PRO A 824 -5.21 -3.86 15.34
N TYR A 825 -5.86 -3.08 16.22
CA TYR A 825 -6.65 -3.58 17.34
C TYR A 825 -8.16 -3.64 17.06
N GLY A 826 -8.64 -2.91 16.06
CA GLY A 826 -10.06 -2.83 15.68
C GLY A 826 -10.50 -1.44 15.25
N THR A 827 -11.81 -1.27 15.00
CA THR A 827 -12.39 -0.01 14.52
C THR A 827 -12.39 1.06 15.61
N ILE A 828 -11.75 2.19 15.32
CA ILE A 828 -11.95 3.48 15.98
C ILE A 828 -13.03 4.23 15.20
N ALA A 829 -14.01 4.81 15.89
CA ALA A 829 -15.02 5.66 15.26
C ALA A 829 -15.22 6.94 16.05
N VAL A 830 -15.20 8.08 15.38
CA VAL A 830 -15.48 9.41 15.93
C VAL A 830 -16.54 10.07 15.07
N ASN A 831 -17.72 10.26 15.66
CA ASN A 831 -18.83 10.95 15.00
C ASN A 831 -19.21 12.15 15.86
N TRP A 832 -19.13 13.35 15.31
CA TRP A 832 -19.55 14.54 16.04
C TRP A 832 -20.58 15.36 15.27
N LYS A 833 -21.41 16.08 16.01
CA LYS A 833 -22.43 16.99 15.49
C LYS A 833 -22.53 18.24 16.37
N LEU A 834 -22.40 19.39 15.75
CA LEU A 834 -22.67 20.70 16.34
C LEU A 834 -24.17 21.01 16.21
N LYS A 835 -24.79 21.45 17.30
CA LYS A 835 -26.19 21.88 17.36
C LYS A 835 -26.24 23.31 17.88
N ASP A 836 -27.02 24.15 17.21
CA ASP A 836 -27.27 25.56 17.56
C ASP A 836 -25.97 26.36 17.84
N ASP A 837 -24.87 25.97 17.16
CA ASP A 837 -23.49 26.49 17.26
C ASP A 837 -22.84 26.50 18.66
N ASN A 838 -23.54 26.04 19.70
CA ASN A 838 -23.06 26.07 21.08
C ASN A 838 -23.06 24.69 21.77
N GLN A 839 -23.44 23.63 21.06
CA GLN A 839 -23.51 22.28 21.63
C GLN A 839 -22.86 21.25 20.70
N LEU A 840 -21.71 20.72 21.12
CA LEU A 840 -20.99 19.66 20.41
C LEU A 840 -21.31 18.30 21.02
N ASN A 841 -21.99 17.46 20.25
CA ASN A 841 -22.23 16.05 20.56
C ASN A 841 -21.16 15.20 19.89
N LEU A 842 -20.47 14.34 20.63
CA LEU A 842 -19.43 13.45 20.10
C LEU A 842 -19.68 12.01 20.56
N GLN A 843 -19.79 11.10 19.61
CA GLN A 843 -19.86 9.66 19.81
C GLN A 843 -18.51 9.05 19.48
N LEU A 844 -17.96 8.30 20.43
CA LEU A 844 -16.65 7.68 20.32
C LEU A 844 -16.76 6.16 20.49
N THR A 845 -16.12 5.42 19.60
CA THR A 845 -15.83 3.99 19.75
C THR A 845 -14.33 3.79 19.88
N VAL A 846 -13.92 3.18 21.00
CA VAL A 846 -12.54 2.79 21.31
C VAL A 846 -12.45 1.27 21.24
N PRO A 847 -11.63 0.67 20.35
CA PRO A 847 -11.56 -0.78 20.18
C PRO A 847 -10.95 -1.52 21.37
N ALA A 848 -11.13 -2.83 21.41
CA ALA A 848 -10.61 -3.70 22.47
C ALA A 848 -9.09 -3.60 22.62
N GLY A 849 -8.64 -3.50 23.87
CA GLY A 849 -7.20 -3.49 24.19
C GLY A 849 -6.50 -2.14 23.96
N THR A 850 -7.23 -1.10 23.53
CA THR A 850 -6.70 0.26 23.38
C THR A 850 -7.31 1.22 24.39
N THR A 851 -6.72 2.41 24.48
CA THR A 851 -7.21 3.53 25.27
C THR A 851 -7.23 4.80 24.41
N ALA A 852 -7.97 5.82 24.85
CA ALA A 852 -7.94 7.11 24.20
C ALA A 852 -7.96 8.26 25.21
N THR A 853 -7.36 9.39 24.83
CA THR A 853 -7.47 10.66 25.55
C THR A 853 -8.33 11.62 24.73
N VAL A 854 -9.49 11.98 25.27
CA VAL A 854 -10.44 12.90 24.62
C VAL A 854 -10.13 14.33 25.06
N CYS A 855 -9.80 15.21 24.11
CA CYS A 855 -9.55 16.61 24.40
C CYS A 855 -10.87 17.37 24.58
N ILE A 856 -10.95 18.18 25.63
CA ILE A 856 -12.09 19.07 25.88
C ILE A 856 -11.85 20.37 25.10
N PRO A 857 -12.80 20.84 24.26
CA PRO A 857 -12.66 22.11 23.55
C PRO A 857 -12.36 23.28 24.51
N ASN A 858 -11.42 24.15 24.14
CA ASN A 858 -11.00 25.28 24.99
C ASN A 858 -12.15 26.25 25.35
N ASN A 859 -13.15 26.35 24.49
CA ASN A 859 -14.35 27.17 24.70
C ASN A 859 -15.49 26.41 25.40
N ALA A 860 -15.30 25.17 25.86
CA ALA A 860 -16.34 24.42 26.56
C ALA A 860 -16.60 25.00 27.98
N VAL A 861 -17.85 25.34 28.27
CA VAL A 861 -18.32 25.75 29.61
C VAL A 861 -18.74 24.56 30.48
N SER A 862 -19.11 23.44 29.85
CA SER A 862 -19.42 22.20 30.56
C SER A 862 -19.21 20.98 29.67
N CYS A 863 -18.83 19.86 30.29
CA CYS A 863 -18.67 18.57 29.63
C CYS A 863 -19.51 17.49 30.36
N LYS A 864 -20.17 16.61 29.62
CA LYS A 864 -20.74 15.37 30.14
C LYS A 864 -20.21 14.17 29.35
N LYS A 865 -19.76 13.12 30.05
CA LYS A 865 -19.43 11.78 29.52
C LYS A 865 -20.51 10.80 29.94
N ASN A 866 -21.21 10.17 29.01
CA ASN A 866 -22.33 9.24 29.27
C ASN A 866 -23.34 9.82 30.29
N LYS A 867 -23.75 11.07 30.06
CA LYS A 867 -24.65 11.88 30.91
C LYS A 867 -24.09 12.29 32.29
N LYS A 868 -22.87 11.89 32.66
CA LYS A 868 -22.21 12.29 33.91
C LYS A 868 -21.33 13.51 33.69
N LYS A 869 -21.38 14.50 34.60
CA LYS A 869 -20.58 15.73 34.52
C LYS A 869 -19.09 15.40 34.65
N VAL A 870 -18.27 16.02 33.82
CA VAL A 870 -16.80 15.98 33.88
C VAL A 870 -16.29 17.43 34.05
N SER A 871 -15.21 17.60 34.81
CA SER A 871 -14.64 18.93 35.03
C SER A 871 -13.94 19.44 33.78
N VAL A 872 -14.37 20.58 33.24
CA VAL A 872 -13.69 21.22 32.10
C VAL A 872 -12.29 21.74 32.46
N LYS A 873 -11.97 21.86 33.76
CA LYS A 873 -10.62 22.22 34.22
C LYS A 873 -9.57 21.14 33.94
N GLU A 874 -9.99 19.90 33.71
CA GLU A 874 -9.08 18.78 33.42
C GLU A 874 -8.51 18.85 32.00
N GLN A 875 -9.12 19.63 31.09
CA GLN A 875 -8.76 19.81 29.66
C GLN A 875 -8.79 18.52 28.81
N THR A 876 -8.68 17.34 29.40
CA THR A 876 -8.77 16.04 28.74
C THR A 876 -9.53 15.04 29.58
N VAL A 877 -9.97 13.93 28.95
CA VAL A 877 -10.64 12.81 29.61
C VAL A 877 -10.11 11.50 29.05
N ASP A 878 -9.51 10.68 29.90
CA ASP A 878 -9.09 9.34 29.50
C ASP A 878 -10.27 8.36 29.49
N VAL A 879 -10.27 7.49 28.49
CA VAL A 879 -11.25 6.43 28.30
C VAL A 879 -10.58 5.13 27.86
N GLU A 880 -11.13 4.03 28.31
CA GLU A 880 -10.74 2.68 27.88
C GLU A 880 -11.61 2.23 26.70
N ALA A 881 -11.36 1.01 26.24
CA ALA A 881 -12.16 0.28 25.28
C ALA A 881 -13.69 0.39 25.54
N GLY A 882 -14.48 0.86 24.56
CA GLY A 882 -15.93 0.96 24.68
C GLY A 882 -16.58 2.03 23.79
N HIS A 883 -17.86 2.29 24.05
CA HIS A 883 -18.65 3.35 23.41
C HIS A 883 -18.97 4.46 24.40
N TYR A 884 -18.78 5.70 23.96
CA TYR A 884 -18.96 6.89 24.80
C TYR A 884 -19.71 7.98 24.05
N ASP A 885 -20.65 8.62 24.74
CA ASP A 885 -21.28 9.86 24.34
C ASP A 885 -20.71 11.01 25.15
N PHE A 886 -20.11 11.98 24.47
CA PHE A 886 -19.66 13.25 25.03
C PHE A 886 -20.60 14.37 24.58
N LEU A 887 -20.93 15.26 25.51
CA LEU A 887 -21.69 16.47 25.28
C LEU A 887 -20.88 17.65 25.83
N PHE A 888 -20.47 18.55 24.94
CA PHE A 888 -19.81 19.79 25.31
C PHE A 888 -20.78 20.95 25.04
N ASN A 889 -21.08 21.75 26.05
CA ASN A 889 -21.68 23.06 25.83
C ASN A 889 -20.54 24.07 25.68
N LEU A 890 -20.54 24.81 24.58
CA LEU A 890 -19.54 25.79 24.18
C LEU A 890 -20.02 27.19 24.55
N LYS A 891 -19.08 28.14 24.67
CA LYS A 891 -19.35 29.55 24.97
C LYS A 891 -20.14 30.26 23.88
#